data_AF-A0A9P7QW78-F1
#
_entry.id   AF-A0A9P7QW78-F1
#
_cell.length_a   1.000
_cell.length_b   1.000
_cell.length_c   1.000
_cell.angle_alpha   90.00
_cell.angle_beta   90.00
_cell.angle_gamma   90.00
#
_symmetry.space_group_name_H-M   'P 1'
#
loop_
_entity.id
_entity.type
_entity.pdbx_description
1 polymer ?
#
loop_
_entity_poly.entity_id
_entity_poly.type
_entity_poly.pdbx_seq_one_letter_code
_entity_poly.pdbx_strand_id
1 'polypeptide(L)'
;METVQRIIRHPIETAQKTFNMGSTDTSFAAHVAGQFSTYEKDRQMTSKEAIYSTSNGVPMPHPYETQRCGENGPLLLQDFHLIDLLSHFDRERIPERVVHAKGSGAHGFFECTDPIPELTQADIFGTKGKKCPITVRFSTVGGESGSPDLARDPRGFSVKFRTEDGNWDMVANNTPVFFLRDPAKFPMFIHTQKRDPQTHLNHMDDSFMFWNYLSENPESIHQVMILMGDRGIPDGYRFMHGYAGHTMKLVNKDGSWVYAQIHMKSQQGTKFITQEDSLTKSADYSGKDLFEAIQNGDYPKWSVEIQTMTPKEAEDAWENDKINVFDLTHVWPQGKYPLRKVGEFTLNENPQNYFAEVEQVAFNPSHMPPGIEPSADPVLQSRLFSYPDTHRHRIGVNYQQLPVNAPKTAHKMANFQRDGAMAFFNQGARPNYLSSIDPVQFKARTVDLDKTHGHFTGQAITFLSEIRPEDFVAPRALWQKVWDEDARERFINNVTGKMELCKNPEPLKKQIAIFREVDPEIAERLEKSTGIKGYDGIANLTFNGTHNGFAREKKNKYANGIDVTTCQSLTENNGAPIRGTHRNVDKVVNGEGVAQATKAASDEIDKIKQLLSPGNEGSETKTKSASLSFQDWQVIIQQNVTKMTETTIHIALVAVAVSFLRETARQNQPATADDISQCWTIIRDALTSTTSSQTQFTASRSAQGFLSVPLCSLVKDGSIDELIRLHVWMPDGKRGNPDFHLHSHQPFAQSWILAGQGVDHSYEVDPVEDPAEATHAGYALAWNDGKGANTAYKTHQASSTVQNTGKLFRAVKIHTEAHARGSTYTVPAAEFHVSEVAPDALHATIFFFDSNRGFVKDAGVLGPKDGDSFTQLRDPAGVTPAELAEAVYQARLREGLD
;
A
#
# COMPACT_ATOMS: atom_id res chain seq x y z
N MET A 1 18.28 79.92 56.31
CA MET A 1 16.83 80.14 56.31
C MET A 1 16.60 81.42 55.54
N GLU A 2 15.65 81.41 54.61
CA GLU A 2 15.62 82.18 53.34
C GLU A 2 16.61 81.57 52.33
N THR A 3 16.25 80.96 51.20
CA THR A 3 15.00 80.96 50.40
C THR A 3 15.11 79.77 49.43
N VAL A 4 14.40 78.65 49.57
CA VAL A 4 13.04 78.39 49.07
C VAL A 4 12.72 79.12 47.76
N GLN A 5 13.04 78.50 46.61
CA GLN A 5 12.32 78.50 45.33
C GLN A 5 13.30 78.48 44.15
N ARG A 6 13.54 77.31 43.53
CA ARG A 6 13.38 77.12 42.06
C ARG A 6 13.83 75.78 41.44
N ILE A 7 13.86 74.66 42.17
CA ILE A 7 14.01 73.35 41.48
C ILE A 7 12.98 72.35 42.02
N ILE A 8 11.70 72.70 41.85
CA ILE A 8 10.60 71.74 41.88
C ILE A 8 9.83 71.94 40.57
N ARG A 9 9.98 70.97 39.67
CA ARG A 9 8.95 70.41 38.77
C ARG A 9 9.62 69.42 37.80
N HIS A 10 9.71 68.15 38.22
CA HIS A 10 9.37 67.02 37.35
C HIS A 10 7.85 67.09 37.03
N PRO A 11 7.26 66.43 35.99
CA PRO A 11 7.55 65.03 35.64
C PRO A 11 7.30 64.54 34.18
N ILE A 12 7.83 63.32 33.91
CA ILE A 12 7.20 62.19 33.17
C ILE A 12 6.79 62.39 31.69
N GLU A 13 7.51 61.71 30.79
CA GLU A 13 6.96 60.70 29.88
C GLU A 13 8.07 59.67 29.51
N THR A 14 8.18 58.59 30.30
CA THR A 14 7.85 57.18 29.93
C THR A 14 8.95 56.49 29.09
N ALA A 15 9.95 55.80 29.66
CA ALA A 15 9.90 54.50 30.36
C ALA A 15 9.35 53.33 29.53
N GLN A 16 10.23 52.64 28.78
CA GLN A 16 10.15 51.20 28.50
C GLN A 16 11.50 50.64 27.99
N LYS A 17 12.57 50.82 28.76
CA LYS A 17 13.71 49.88 28.77
C LYS A 17 13.75 49.28 30.16
N THR A 18 12.86 48.32 30.37
CA THR A 18 12.82 47.52 31.59
C THR A 18 14.12 46.73 31.68
N PHE A 19 14.88 47.02 32.72
CA PHE A 19 15.69 46.11 33.51
C PHE A 19 15.68 44.63 33.07
N ASN A 20 16.87 44.06 32.89
CA ASN A 20 17.12 42.73 33.44
C ASN A 20 18.25 42.85 34.46
N MET A 21 17.87 42.74 35.73
CA MET A 21 18.77 42.58 36.86
C MET A 21 19.56 41.28 36.69
N GLY A 22 20.79 41.26 37.20
CA GLY A 22 21.77 40.21 36.96
C GLY A 22 21.27 38.79 37.18
N SER A 23 21.46 37.95 36.16
CA SER A 23 21.62 36.52 36.37
C SER A 23 23.06 36.27 36.82
N THR A 24 23.25 35.70 38.01
CA THR A 24 24.49 35.02 38.42
C THR A 24 24.67 33.70 37.66
N ASP A 25 24.34 33.68 36.37
CA ASP A 25 24.47 32.51 35.51
C ASP A 25 25.91 32.48 34.98
N THR A 26 26.76 31.71 35.67
CA THR A 26 28.16 31.45 35.28
C THR A 26 28.29 30.33 34.26
N SER A 27 27.18 29.84 33.70
CA SER A 27 27.24 28.83 32.66
C SER A 27 28.02 29.34 31.46
N PHE A 28 28.74 28.43 30.80
CA PHE A 28 29.42 28.71 29.54
C PHE A 28 28.48 29.37 28.52
N ALA A 29 27.22 28.91 28.46
CA ALA A 29 26.21 29.46 27.56
C ALA A 29 25.89 30.94 27.85
N ALA A 30 25.68 31.31 29.11
CA ALA A 30 25.41 32.70 29.50
C ALA A 30 26.63 33.62 29.27
N HIS A 31 27.84 33.12 29.54
CA HIS A 31 29.07 33.86 29.28
C HIS A 31 29.29 34.08 27.77
N VAL A 32 29.02 33.05 26.95
CA VAL A 32 29.20 33.13 25.49
C VAL A 32 28.17 34.06 24.85
N ALA A 33 26.90 33.96 25.22
CA ALA A 33 25.81 34.73 24.60
C ALA A 33 25.92 36.24 24.80
N GLY A 34 26.59 36.69 25.87
CA GLY A 34 26.77 38.11 26.20
C GLY A 34 28.04 38.75 25.62
N GLN A 35 29.01 37.95 25.15
CA GLN A 35 30.34 38.44 24.77
C GLN A 35 30.77 38.09 23.34
N PHE A 36 30.20 37.04 22.74
CA PHE A 36 30.64 36.56 21.41
C PHE A 36 29.46 36.45 20.44
N SER A 37 29.75 36.63 19.15
CA SER A 37 28.80 36.33 18.10
C SER A 37 28.69 34.81 17.90
N THR A 38 27.61 34.38 17.25
CA THR A 38 27.38 32.97 16.90
C THR A 38 27.69 32.77 15.43
N TYR A 39 28.21 31.60 15.08
CA TYR A 39 28.54 31.22 13.71
C TYR A 39 27.40 31.47 12.70
N GLU A 40 26.15 31.20 13.10
CA GLU A 40 24.96 31.44 12.27
C GLU A 40 24.70 32.93 12.02
N LYS A 41 24.98 33.79 13.00
CA LYS A 41 24.82 35.24 12.87
C LYS A 41 25.90 35.81 11.96
N ASP A 42 27.15 35.40 12.15
CA ASP A 42 28.29 35.89 11.36
C ASP A 42 28.11 35.59 9.87
N ARG A 43 27.55 34.43 9.54
CA ARG A 43 27.23 34.05 8.14
C ARG A 43 26.11 34.87 7.50
N GLN A 44 25.33 35.60 8.28
CA GLN A 44 24.26 36.49 7.80
C GLN A 44 24.69 37.96 7.77
N MET A 45 25.90 38.28 8.29
CA MET A 45 26.44 39.63 8.24
C MET A 45 26.89 40.01 6.84
N THR A 46 26.95 41.31 6.57
CA THR A 46 27.54 41.79 5.32
C THR A 46 29.04 41.62 5.33
N SER A 47 29.67 41.53 4.15
CA SER A 47 31.13 41.44 4.04
C SER A 47 31.87 42.62 4.69
N LYS A 48 31.21 43.77 4.90
CA LYS A 48 31.78 44.95 5.56
C LYS A 48 31.90 44.79 7.08
N GLU A 49 31.10 43.90 7.66
CA GLU A 49 31.05 43.64 9.10
C GLU A 49 31.93 42.44 9.49
N ALA A 50 32.30 41.61 8.51
CA ALA A 50 33.11 40.41 8.73
C ALA A 50 34.62 40.69 8.73
N ILE A 51 35.36 39.96 9.57
CA ILE A 51 36.83 39.96 9.60
C ILE A 51 37.32 38.66 8.96
N TYR A 52 38.28 38.76 8.03
CA TYR A 52 38.91 37.59 7.43
C TYR A 52 39.69 36.77 8.46
N SER A 53 39.44 35.47 8.49
CA SER A 53 40.04 34.55 9.46
C SER A 53 40.21 33.14 8.88
N THR A 54 41.08 32.35 9.50
CA THR A 54 41.17 30.90 9.27
C THR A 54 39.93 30.18 9.82
N SER A 55 39.76 28.90 9.49
CA SER A 55 38.60 28.07 9.89
C SER A 55 38.42 27.92 11.41
N ASN A 56 39.49 28.10 12.20
CA ASN A 56 39.46 28.13 13.66
C ASN A 56 39.29 29.55 14.26
N GLY A 57 38.98 30.55 13.43
CA GLY A 57 38.63 31.91 13.84
C GLY A 57 39.83 32.85 14.11
N VAL A 58 41.06 32.47 13.75
CA VAL A 58 42.23 33.36 13.91
C VAL A 58 42.18 34.43 12.82
N PRO A 59 42.14 35.74 13.16
CA PRO A 59 42.12 36.80 12.17
C PRO A 59 43.45 36.84 11.40
N MET A 60 43.37 36.95 10.07
CA MET A 60 44.54 37.02 9.20
C MET A 60 44.62 38.40 8.54
N PRO A 61 45.81 39.03 8.48
CA PRO A 61 45.97 40.35 7.87
C PRO A 61 45.57 40.40 6.39
N HIS A 62 45.84 39.33 5.63
CA HIS A 62 45.57 39.27 4.21
C HIS A 62 45.40 37.81 3.71
N PRO A 63 44.43 37.51 2.82
CA PRO A 63 44.13 36.15 2.36
C PRO A 63 45.17 35.52 1.43
N TYR A 64 46.07 36.33 0.87
CA TYR A 64 47.08 35.86 -0.08
C TYR A 64 48.50 35.81 0.50
N GLU A 65 48.68 36.16 1.77
CA GLU A 65 49.99 36.09 2.42
C GLU A 65 50.30 34.67 2.90
N THR A 66 51.56 34.26 2.75
CA THR A 66 52.07 32.94 3.15
C THR A 66 53.41 33.07 3.89
N GLN A 67 53.67 32.19 4.85
CA GLN A 67 54.93 32.17 5.59
C GLN A 67 56.06 31.57 4.76
N ARG A 68 57.17 32.30 4.66
CA ARG A 68 58.36 31.87 3.90
C ARG A 68 59.65 32.47 4.45
N CYS A 69 60.79 31.84 4.14
CA CYS A 69 62.12 32.31 4.56
C CYS A 69 62.64 33.47 3.69
N GLY A 70 62.23 34.71 4.00
CA GLY A 70 62.59 35.90 3.21
C GLY A 70 61.84 35.96 1.87
N GLU A 71 62.01 37.05 1.11
CA GLU A 71 61.20 37.34 -0.08
C GLU A 71 61.30 36.27 -1.19
N ASN A 72 62.43 35.56 -1.27
CA ASN A 72 62.72 34.57 -2.31
C ASN A 72 62.92 33.13 -1.77
N GLY A 73 62.73 32.89 -0.47
CA GLY A 73 62.98 31.57 0.13
C GLY A 73 61.79 30.61 0.12
N PRO A 74 61.98 29.38 0.63
CA PRO A 74 60.94 28.35 0.67
C PRO A 74 59.77 28.74 1.59
N LEU A 75 58.59 28.16 1.32
CA LEU A 75 57.44 28.19 2.23
C LEU A 75 57.71 27.33 3.47
N LEU A 76 57.06 27.67 4.58
CA LEU A 76 57.14 26.91 5.82
C LEU A 76 55.89 26.03 6.00
N LEU A 77 56.08 24.73 6.27
CA LEU A 77 54.97 23.80 6.53
C LEU A 77 54.14 24.17 7.77
N GLN A 78 54.65 25.02 8.67
CA GLN A 78 53.92 25.50 9.83
C GLN A 78 52.83 26.54 9.49
N ASP A 79 52.76 27.02 8.25
CA ASP A 79 51.75 27.98 7.80
C ASP A 79 50.35 27.35 7.77
N PHE A 80 49.67 27.38 8.91
CA PHE A 80 48.32 26.85 9.04
C PHE A 80 47.34 27.56 8.10
N HIS A 81 47.49 28.86 7.83
CA HIS A 81 46.58 29.60 6.95
C HIS A 81 46.60 29.05 5.53
N LEU A 82 47.80 28.84 4.97
CA LEU A 82 47.93 28.23 3.65
C LEU A 82 47.42 26.79 3.62
N ILE A 83 47.71 25.99 4.66
CA ILE A 83 47.23 24.61 4.77
C ILE A 83 45.69 24.56 4.82
N ASP A 84 45.09 25.41 5.63
CA ASP A 84 43.63 25.49 5.81
C ASP A 84 42.93 25.87 4.51
N LEU A 85 43.43 26.89 3.80
CA LEU A 85 42.92 27.33 2.50
C LEU A 85 42.97 26.20 1.46
N LEU A 86 44.13 25.58 1.26
CA LEU A 86 44.30 24.53 0.25
C LEU A 86 43.52 23.27 0.61
N SER A 87 43.54 22.85 1.88
CA SER A 87 42.87 21.63 2.30
C SER A 87 41.34 21.70 2.20
N HIS A 88 40.75 22.87 2.41
CA HIS A 88 39.32 23.09 2.17
C HIS A 88 39.00 23.14 0.68
N PHE A 89 39.78 23.88 -0.11
CA PHE A 89 39.63 23.96 -1.58
C PHE A 89 39.62 22.56 -2.22
N ASP A 90 40.55 21.69 -1.83
CA ASP A 90 40.66 20.31 -2.32
C ASP A 90 39.41 19.44 -2.01
N ARG A 91 38.51 19.90 -1.13
CA ARG A 91 37.34 19.15 -0.62
C ARG A 91 36.01 19.87 -0.83
N GLU A 92 35.97 20.95 -1.61
CA GLU A 92 34.72 21.65 -1.91
C GLU A 92 33.75 20.80 -2.75
N ARG A 93 34.27 19.89 -3.59
CA ARG A 93 33.44 19.06 -4.48
C ARG A 93 32.97 17.81 -3.75
N ILE A 94 31.65 17.60 -3.78
CA ILE A 94 31.01 16.34 -3.41
C ILE A 94 30.67 15.54 -4.67
N PRO A 95 30.40 14.23 -4.58
CA PRO A 95 29.84 13.50 -5.72
C PRO A 95 28.61 14.23 -6.25
N GLU A 96 28.52 14.39 -7.57
CA GLU A 96 27.28 14.86 -8.17
C GLU A 96 26.17 13.81 -8.05
N ARG A 97 24.93 14.19 -8.35
CA ARG A 97 23.86 13.18 -8.46
C ARG A 97 24.15 12.26 -9.64
N VAL A 98 24.00 10.95 -9.46
CA VAL A 98 24.23 9.94 -10.52
C VAL A 98 23.44 10.28 -11.78
N VAL A 99 22.19 10.72 -11.62
CA VAL A 99 21.34 11.29 -12.65
C VAL A 99 20.84 12.64 -12.18
N HIS A 100 20.39 13.49 -13.10
CA HIS A 100 19.90 14.83 -12.76
C HIS A 100 20.97 15.73 -12.11
N ALA A 101 22.24 15.57 -12.51
CA ALA A 101 23.36 16.32 -11.97
C ALA A 101 23.24 17.82 -12.29
N LYS A 102 23.05 18.18 -13.57
CA LYS A 102 22.80 19.56 -14.00
C LYS A 102 21.40 19.99 -13.59
N GLY A 103 21.29 21.08 -12.83
CA GLY A 103 20.00 21.60 -12.40
C GLY A 103 20.05 22.97 -11.73
N SER A 104 18.88 23.52 -11.46
CA SER A 104 18.71 24.79 -10.75
C SER A 104 17.44 24.75 -9.93
N GLY A 105 17.32 25.59 -8.91
CA GLY A 105 16.19 25.53 -7.99
C GLY A 105 15.85 26.89 -7.40
N ALA A 106 14.68 26.95 -6.78
CA ALA A 106 14.15 28.13 -6.13
C ALA A 106 13.19 27.73 -4.99
N HIS A 107 12.86 28.70 -4.16
CA HIS A 107 11.96 28.59 -3.03
C HIS A 107 10.63 29.28 -3.32
N GLY A 108 9.60 28.88 -2.57
CA GLY A 108 8.29 29.47 -2.71
C GLY A 108 7.25 28.87 -1.80
N PHE A 109 5.99 28.99 -2.20
CA PHE A 109 4.86 28.49 -1.44
C PHE A 109 3.87 27.76 -2.33
N PHE A 110 3.42 26.61 -1.84
CA PHE A 110 2.18 25.99 -2.28
C PHE A 110 1.00 26.63 -1.52
N GLU A 111 -0.14 26.75 -2.19
CA GLU A 111 -1.43 27.17 -1.64
C GLU A 111 -2.54 26.22 -2.10
N CYS A 112 -3.29 25.65 -1.15
CA CYS A 112 -4.46 24.82 -1.46
C CYS A 112 -5.62 25.69 -1.97
N THR A 113 -6.12 25.44 -3.18
CA THR A 113 -7.22 26.21 -3.77
C THR A 113 -8.56 25.51 -3.59
N ASP A 114 -8.56 24.19 -3.71
CA ASP A 114 -9.75 23.34 -3.71
C ASP A 114 -9.48 22.11 -2.83
N PRO A 115 -9.86 22.16 -1.54
CA PRO A 115 -9.61 21.09 -0.59
C PRO A 115 -10.20 19.75 -1.02
N ILE A 116 -9.53 18.67 -0.62
CA ILE A 116 -9.90 17.27 -0.92
C ILE A 116 -9.91 16.37 0.34
N PRO A 117 -10.53 16.79 1.47
CA PRO A 117 -10.56 15.98 2.69
C PRO A 117 -11.28 14.62 2.51
N GLU A 118 -12.13 14.49 1.49
CA GLU A 118 -12.78 13.25 1.09
C GLU A 118 -11.82 12.24 0.46
N LEU A 119 -10.69 12.70 -0.10
CA LEU A 119 -9.68 11.85 -0.76
C LEU A 119 -8.44 11.61 0.10
N THR A 120 -8.03 12.60 0.90
CA THR A 120 -6.80 12.49 1.70
C THR A 120 -6.91 13.19 3.05
N GLN A 121 -6.29 12.59 4.07
CA GLN A 121 -6.08 13.22 5.36
C GLN A 121 -4.83 14.12 5.41
N ALA A 122 -4.09 14.23 4.30
CA ALA A 122 -2.91 15.08 4.22
C ALA A 122 -3.30 16.55 4.42
N ASP A 123 -2.81 17.11 5.52
CA ASP A 123 -3.22 18.41 6.03
C ASP A 123 -3.00 19.56 5.03
N ILE A 124 -1.97 19.46 4.17
CA ILE A 124 -1.71 20.43 3.09
C ILE A 124 -2.89 20.62 2.13
N PHE A 125 -3.79 19.65 2.02
CA PHE A 125 -5.00 19.69 1.18
C PHE A 125 -6.31 19.82 1.97
N GLY A 126 -6.23 20.06 3.29
CA GLY A 126 -7.39 20.06 4.18
C GLY A 126 -8.23 21.34 4.15
N THR A 127 -7.62 22.50 3.85
CA THR A 127 -8.28 23.81 3.98
C THR A 127 -7.86 24.75 2.86
N LYS A 128 -8.83 25.47 2.29
CA LYS A 128 -8.59 26.47 1.25
C LYS A 128 -7.73 27.62 1.77
N GLY A 129 -6.76 28.06 0.98
CA GLY A 129 -5.79 29.08 1.34
C GLY A 129 -4.66 28.60 2.26
N LYS A 130 -4.63 27.31 2.62
CA LYS A 130 -3.54 26.76 3.43
C LYS A 130 -2.23 26.82 2.64
N LYS A 131 -1.22 27.46 3.24
CA LYS A 131 0.11 27.64 2.64
C LYS A 131 1.13 26.65 3.18
N CYS A 132 2.00 26.17 2.31
CA CYS A 132 3.12 25.30 2.68
C CYS A 132 4.42 25.80 2.01
N PRO A 133 5.50 26.06 2.77
CA PRO A 133 6.78 26.42 2.19
C PRO A 133 7.34 25.27 1.34
N ILE A 134 7.86 25.60 0.15
CA ILE A 134 8.41 24.62 -0.78
C ILE A 134 9.84 24.97 -1.23
N THR A 135 10.59 23.94 -1.60
CA THR A 135 11.81 24.06 -2.43
C THR A 135 11.61 23.24 -3.69
N VAL A 136 11.87 23.83 -4.85
CA VAL A 136 11.79 23.15 -6.14
C VAL A 136 13.17 23.08 -6.77
N ARG A 137 13.53 21.92 -7.33
CA ARG A 137 14.71 21.75 -8.18
C ARG A 137 14.31 21.16 -9.52
N PHE A 138 14.74 21.85 -10.57
CA PHE A 138 14.69 21.40 -11.95
C PHE A 138 16.05 20.86 -12.39
N SER A 139 16.06 19.99 -13.39
CA SER A 139 17.30 19.38 -13.89
C SER A 139 17.14 18.74 -15.26
N THR A 140 18.23 18.50 -15.97
CA THR A 140 18.28 17.47 -17.03
C THR A 140 18.41 16.08 -16.39
N VAL A 141 18.80 15.01 -17.10
CA VAL A 141 18.93 13.64 -16.56
C VAL A 141 20.31 13.04 -16.81
N GLY A 142 20.72 12.90 -18.08
CA GLY A 142 21.87 12.07 -18.47
C GLY A 142 23.22 12.75 -18.21
N GLY A 143 23.29 14.05 -18.52
CA GLY A 143 24.52 14.84 -18.45
C GLY A 143 25.03 15.10 -17.03
N GLU A 144 26.35 15.32 -16.92
CA GLU A 144 27.02 15.70 -15.68
C GLU A 144 26.66 17.13 -15.24
N SER A 145 27.05 17.54 -14.04
CA SER A 145 26.77 18.87 -13.47
C SER A 145 27.24 20.05 -14.33
N GLY A 146 28.26 19.86 -15.16
CA GLY A 146 28.77 20.85 -16.12
C GLY A 146 28.12 20.81 -17.51
N SER A 147 27.15 19.92 -17.76
CA SER A 147 26.51 19.79 -19.07
C SER A 147 25.56 20.97 -19.40
N PRO A 148 25.23 21.21 -20.68
CA PRO A 148 24.29 22.27 -21.07
C PRO A 148 22.83 21.99 -20.67
N ASP A 149 22.11 23.02 -20.19
CA ASP A 149 20.69 22.97 -19.81
C ASP A 149 19.74 22.56 -20.97
N LEU A 150 20.14 22.88 -22.20
CA LEU A 150 19.34 22.70 -23.41
C LEU A 150 19.66 21.40 -24.18
N ALA A 151 20.33 20.44 -23.54
CA ALA A 151 20.41 19.08 -24.08
C ALA A 151 19.00 18.49 -24.31
N ARG A 152 18.83 17.71 -25.38
CA ARG A 152 17.59 16.94 -25.59
C ARG A 152 17.52 15.81 -24.57
N ASP A 153 16.67 15.96 -23.57
CA ASP A 153 16.64 15.13 -22.37
C ASP A 153 15.25 15.24 -21.69
N PRO A 154 14.79 14.30 -20.85
CA PRO A 154 13.74 14.63 -19.91
C PRO A 154 14.21 15.74 -18.96
N ARG A 155 13.28 16.41 -18.29
CA ARG A 155 13.62 17.32 -17.18
C ARG A 155 13.10 16.79 -15.87
N GLY A 156 13.95 16.74 -14.86
CA GLY A 156 13.52 16.53 -13.47
C GLY A 156 12.75 17.74 -12.95
N PHE A 157 11.71 17.49 -12.18
CA PHE A 157 10.83 18.48 -11.54
C PHE A 157 10.54 18.02 -10.12
N SER A 158 11.48 18.27 -9.19
CA SER A 158 11.34 17.80 -7.80
C SER A 158 10.86 18.90 -6.87
N VAL A 159 9.84 18.63 -6.06
CA VAL A 159 9.26 19.58 -5.09
C VAL A 159 9.32 18.98 -3.69
N LYS A 160 9.87 19.73 -2.73
CA LYS A 160 9.88 19.40 -1.30
C LYS A 160 8.90 20.32 -0.59
N PHE A 161 7.81 19.76 -0.08
CA PHE A 161 6.82 20.46 0.73
C PHE A 161 7.14 20.27 2.21
N ARG A 162 7.28 21.36 2.95
CA ARG A 162 7.54 21.33 4.40
C ARG A 162 6.22 21.38 5.15
N THR A 163 5.53 20.24 5.22
CA THR A 163 4.21 20.13 5.85
C THR A 163 4.33 20.11 7.38
N GLU A 164 3.21 20.34 8.07
CA GLU A 164 3.15 20.31 9.54
C GLU A 164 3.43 18.91 10.12
N ASP A 165 3.19 17.86 9.34
CA ASP A 165 3.39 16.45 9.71
C ASP A 165 4.65 15.84 9.08
N GLY A 166 5.54 16.65 8.52
CA GLY A 166 6.84 16.23 7.96
C GLY A 166 7.07 16.69 6.53
N ASN A 167 8.26 16.41 5.99
CA ASN A 167 8.53 16.72 4.59
C ASN A 167 7.78 15.73 3.68
N TRP A 168 7.16 16.26 2.62
CA TRP A 168 6.69 15.48 1.48
C TRP A 168 7.55 15.81 0.27
N ASP A 169 8.14 14.81 -0.38
CA ASP A 169 8.94 15.03 -1.59
C ASP A 169 8.24 14.43 -2.81
N MET A 170 7.75 15.29 -3.70
CA MET A 170 7.26 14.91 -5.02
C MET A 170 8.42 14.91 -6.01
N VAL A 171 8.95 13.73 -6.32
CA VAL A 171 10.12 13.58 -7.19
C VAL A 171 9.68 13.19 -8.59
N ALA A 172 9.39 14.22 -9.38
CA ALA A 172 8.69 14.14 -10.67
C ALA A 172 9.59 14.49 -11.87
N ASN A 173 9.03 14.36 -13.08
CA ASN A 173 9.64 14.77 -14.36
C ASN A 173 8.70 15.70 -15.16
N ASN A 174 9.19 16.30 -16.25
CA ASN A 174 8.38 17.08 -17.18
C ASN A 174 7.55 16.25 -18.17
N THR A 175 7.64 14.93 -18.09
CA THR A 175 6.89 13.98 -18.91
C THR A 175 5.98 13.10 -18.03
N PRO A 176 4.77 12.74 -18.50
CA PRO A 176 3.83 11.95 -17.72
C PRO A 176 4.17 10.47 -17.63
N VAL A 177 5.16 10.01 -18.39
CA VAL A 177 5.61 8.61 -18.47
C VAL A 177 7.13 8.53 -18.39
N PHE A 178 7.65 7.31 -18.24
CA PHE A 178 9.08 7.02 -18.26
C PHE A 178 9.43 5.94 -19.29
N PHE A 179 10.73 5.66 -19.46
CA PHE A 179 11.24 4.73 -20.48
C PHE A 179 11.07 3.24 -20.14
N LEU A 180 10.74 2.93 -18.89
CA LEU A 180 10.72 1.55 -18.40
C LEU A 180 9.63 1.34 -17.35
N ARG A 181 9.23 0.09 -17.20
CA ARG A 181 8.30 -0.40 -16.15
C ARG A 181 8.91 -1.47 -15.25
N ASP A 182 10.05 -2.07 -15.64
CA ASP A 182 10.79 -3.00 -14.79
C ASP A 182 11.98 -2.27 -14.13
N PRO A 183 12.03 -2.13 -12.79
CA PRO A 183 13.04 -1.30 -12.12
C PRO A 183 14.47 -1.79 -12.30
N ALA A 184 14.70 -3.09 -12.50
CA ALA A 184 16.02 -3.67 -12.73
C ALA A 184 16.70 -3.13 -14.00
N LYS A 185 15.91 -2.59 -14.94
CA LYS A 185 16.42 -1.97 -16.18
C LYS A 185 17.03 -0.59 -15.95
N PHE A 186 16.74 0.09 -14.83
CA PHE A 186 17.13 1.48 -14.62
C PHE A 186 18.65 1.72 -14.69
N PRO A 187 19.53 0.95 -14.02
CA PRO A 187 20.98 1.15 -14.14
C PRO A 187 21.47 0.98 -15.58
N MET A 188 20.97 -0.04 -16.29
CA MET A 188 21.40 -0.34 -17.66
C MET A 188 20.92 0.73 -18.64
N PHE A 189 19.68 1.20 -18.48
CA PHE A 189 19.16 2.36 -19.21
C PHE A 189 20.04 3.59 -18.98
N ILE A 190 20.30 3.97 -17.73
CA ILE A 190 21.09 5.18 -17.42
C ILE A 190 22.52 5.08 -17.97
N HIS A 191 23.16 3.91 -17.93
CA HIS A 191 24.48 3.75 -18.56
C HIS A 191 24.45 4.10 -20.06
N THR A 192 23.36 3.78 -20.77
CA THR A 192 23.22 4.08 -22.21
C THR A 192 23.00 5.57 -22.51
N GLN A 193 22.53 6.33 -21.52
CA GLN A 193 22.32 7.78 -21.62
C GLN A 193 23.54 8.59 -21.16
N LYS A 194 24.56 7.91 -20.62
CA LYS A 194 25.81 8.53 -20.17
C LYS A 194 26.91 8.35 -21.22
N ARG A 195 28.08 7.90 -20.79
CA ARG A 195 29.29 7.83 -21.59
C ARG A 195 29.64 6.40 -21.89
N ASP A 196 30.10 6.16 -23.11
CA ASP A 196 30.69 4.88 -23.49
C ASP A 196 31.91 4.58 -22.60
N PRO A 197 32.03 3.35 -22.06
CA PRO A 197 33.07 3.03 -21.08
C PRO A 197 34.49 2.99 -21.68
N GLN A 198 34.65 2.84 -23.00
CA GLN A 198 35.96 2.77 -23.65
C GLN A 198 36.43 4.15 -24.13
N THR A 199 35.55 4.88 -24.80
CA THR A 199 35.85 6.16 -25.48
C THR A 199 35.50 7.37 -24.62
N HIS A 200 34.66 7.19 -23.61
CA HIS A 200 34.12 8.26 -22.76
C HIS A 200 33.28 9.32 -23.52
N LEU A 201 32.91 9.02 -24.78
CA LEU A 201 32.03 9.84 -25.60
C LEU A 201 30.57 9.66 -25.17
N ASN A 202 29.76 10.68 -25.41
CA ASN A 202 28.32 10.61 -25.18
C ASN A 202 27.57 10.28 -26.48
N HIS A 203 26.26 10.08 -26.37
CA HIS A 203 25.40 9.73 -27.49
C HIS A 203 25.21 10.85 -28.54
N MET A 204 25.79 12.04 -28.37
CA MET A 204 25.83 13.10 -29.40
C MET A 204 26.96 12.89 -30.42
N ASP A 205 27.97 12.06 -30.10
CA ASP A 205 29.04 11.68 -31.02
C ASP A 205 28.81 10.28 -31.62
N ASP A 206 28.34 9.33 -30.79
CA ASP A 206 27.98 7.97 -31.22
C ASP A 206 26.70 7.51 -30.51
N SER A 207 25.60 7.40 -31.27
CA SER A 207 24.30 7.02 -30.71
C SER A 207 24.05 5.50 -30.68
N PHE A 208 25.07 4.67 -30.91
CA PHE A 208 24.93 3.21 -30.89
C PHE A 208 24.35 2.70 -29.58
N MET A 209 24.92 3.06 -28.42
CA MET A 209 24.41 2.58 -27.11
C MET A 209 22.95 3.00 -26.88
N PHE A 210 22.60 4.21 -27.30
CA PHE A 210 21.25 4.76 -27.18
C PHE A 210 20.24 3.94 -28.00
N TRP A 211 20.48 3.75 -29.30
CA TRP A 211 19.56 3.01 -30.16
C TRP A 211 19.60 1.50 -29.91
N ASN A 212 20.77 0.94 -29.59
CA ASN A 212 20.90 -0.47 -29.26
C ASN A 212 20.04 -0.84 -28.04
N TYR A 213 20.08 -0.04 -26.97
CA TYR A 213 19.22 -0.31 -25.81
C TYR A 213 17.74 -0.15 -26.12
N LEU A 214 17.33 0.96 -26.76
CA LEU A 214 15.92 1.27 -27.01
C LEU A 214 15.27 0.26 -27.97
N SER A 215 16.02 -0.20 -28.98
CA SER A 215 15.53 -1.19 -29.94
C SER A 215 15.36 -2.60 -29.34
N GLU A 216 15.88 -2.83 -28.14
CA GLU A 216 15.75 -4.08 -27.37
C GLU A 216 14.75 -3.96 -26.20
N ASN A 217 14.21 -2.75 -25.97
CA ASN A 217 13.26 -2.43 -24.89
C ASN A 217 12.12 -1.54 -25.45
N PRO A 218 11.27 -2.08 -26.35
CA PRO A 218 10.20 -1.35 -27.02
C PRO A 218 9.18 -0.68 -26.07
N GLU A 219 9.09 -1.08 -24.80
CA GLU A 219 8.22 -0.40 -23.82
C GLU A 219 8.55 1.09 -23.64
N SER A 220 9.77 1.48 -24.03
CA SER A 220 10.27 2.85 -23.98
C SER A 220 9.65 3.78 -25.01
N ILE A 221 8.97 3.24 -26.03
CA ILE A 221 8.59 3.96 -27.26
C ILE A 221 7.80 5.25 -27.00
N HIS A 222 6.89 5.23 -26.01
CA HIS A 222 6.10 6.41 -25.66
C HIS A 222 6.97 7.56 -25.18
N GLN A 223 7.89 7.29 -24.25
CA GLN A 223 8.78 8.31 -23.71
C GLN A 223 9.85 8.73 -24.74
N VAL A 224 10.30 7.81 -25.61
CA VAL A 224 11.19 8.15 -26.74
C VAL A 224 10.53 9.16 -27.67
N MET A 225 9.25 8.97 -27.99
CA MET A 225 8.51 9.94 -28.81
C MET A 225 8.42 11.31 -28.14
N ILE A 226 8.15 11.36 -26.84
CA ILE A 226 8.10 12.64 -26.10
C ILE A 226 9.48 13.32 -26.07
N LEU A 227 10.55 12.55 -25.84
CA LEU A 227 11.94 13.04 -25.82
C LEU A 227 12.37 13.61 -27.17
N MET A 228 12.02 12.93 -28.27
CA MET A 228 12.41 13.33 -29.61
C MET A 228 11.47 14.39 -30.22
N GLY A 229 10.31 14.61 -29.61
CA GLY A 229 9.41 15.73 -29.93
C GLY A 229 9.83 17.03 -29.25
N ASP A 230 8.94 18.02 -29.29
CA ASP A 230 9.20 19.39 -28.80
C ASP A 230 9.45 19.46 -27.29
N ARG A 231 8.92 18.50 -26.50
CA ARG A 231 9.11 18.48 -25.04
C ARG A 231 10.52 18.07 -24.60
N GLY A 232 11.37 17.60 -25.51
CA GLY A 232 12.75 17.23 -25.22
C GLY A 232 13.69 18.40 -24.93
N ILE A 233 13.34 19.62 -25.37
CA ILE A 233 14.10 20.85 -25.12
C ILE A 233 13.11 21.98 -24.77
N PRO A 234 12.63 22.05 -23.52
CA PRO A 234 11.76 23.14 -23.09
C PRO A 234 12.51 24.48 -23.13
N ASP A 235 11.77 25.56 -23.42
CA ASP A 235 12.29 26.93 -23.38
C ASP A 235 12.38 27.45 -21.94
N GLY A 236 13.37 26.92 -21.20
CA GLY A 236 13.51 27.20 -19.76
C GLY A 236 12.53 26.41 -18.89
N TYR A 237 12.80 26.38 -17.57
CA TYR A 237 12.03 25.57 -16.62
C TYR A 237 10.60 26.09 -16.39
N ARG A 238 10.35 27.38 -16.62
CA ARG A 238 9.06 28.01 -16.32
C ARG A 238 7.96 27.64 -17.33
N PHE A 239 8.32 27.16 -18.51
CA PHE A 239 7.42 26.83 -19.60
C PHE A 239 7.30 25.30 -19.82
N MET A 240 7.44 24.53 -18.75
CA MET A 240 7.16 23.09 -18.78
C MET A 240 6.20 22.68 -17.67
N HIS A 241 5.41 21.65 -17.95
CA HIS A 241 4.63 20.95 -16.94
C HIS A 241 5.54 20.03 -16.12
N GLY A 242 5.08 19.63 -14.94
CA GLY A 242 5.63 18.54 -14.14
C GLY A 242 4.58 17.45 -13.94
N TYR A 243 5.03 16.21 -13.75
CA TYR A 243 4.18 15.04 -13.57
C TYR A 243 4.85 14.09 -12.60
N ALA A 244 4.10 13.59 -11.62
CA ALA A 244 4.57 12.51 -10.75
C ALA A 244 5.07 11.30 -11.56
N GLY A 245 4.44 11.06 -12.72
CA GLY A 245 4.61 9.87 -13.54
C GLY A 245 3.93 8.66 -12.91
N HIS A 246 4.35 8.33 -11.69
CA HIS A 246 3.78 7.25 -10.90
C HIS A 246 2.36 7.54 -10.45
N THR A 247 1.61 6.46 -10.29
CA THR A 247 0.39 6.46 -9.49
C THR A 247 0.75 6.46 -8.01
N MET A 248 0.06 7.30 -7.23
CA MET A 248 0.13 7.38 -5.77
C MET A 248 -1.19 6.87 -5.17
N LYS A 249 -1.23 6.60 -3.87
CA LYS A 249 -2.49 6.43 -3.14
C LYS A 249 -2.78 7.66 -2.28
N LEU A 250 -4.02 8.10 -2.30
CA LEU A 250 -4.55 9.10 -1.37
C LEU A 250 -5.48 8.40 -0.39
N VAL A 251 -5.22 8.54 0.91
CA VAL A 251 -5.98 7.89 2.00
C VAL A 251 -6.64 8.96 2.84
N ASN A 252 -7.96 8.91 2.95
CA ASN A 252 -8.73 9.88 3.72
C ASN A 252 -8.77 9.53 5.22
N LYS A 253 -9.55 10.28 6.02
CA LYS A 253 -9.66 10.07 7.47
C LYS A 253 -10.46 8.85 7.89
N ASP A 254 -11.31 8.29 7.02
CA ASP A 254 -12.08 7.08 7.30
C ASP A 254 -11.33 5.79 6.94
N GLY A 255 -10.18 5.92 6.28
CA GLY A 255 -9.33 4.81 5.82
C GLY A 255 -9.63 4.36 4.39
N SER A 256 -10.65 4.93 3.73
CA SER A 256 -10.89 4.77 2.29
C SER A 256 -9.79 5.44 1.50
N TRP A 257 -9.55 4.91 0.31
CA TRP A 257 -8.45 5.37 -0.52
C TRP A 257 -8.75 5.28 -2.01
N VAL A 258 -8.04 6.10 -2.78
CA VAL A 258 -8.06 6.11 -4.24
C VAL A 258 -6.63 6.14 -4.80
N TYR A 259 -6.45 5.64 -6.01
CA TYR A 259 -5.27 5.90 -6.81
C TYR A 259 -5.31 7.32 -7.37
N ALA A 260 -4.17 7.98 -7.46
CA ALA A 260 -4.05 9.33 -8.00
C ALA A 260 -2.80 9.52 -8.86
N GLN A 261 -2.95 10.19 -10.00
CA GLN A 261 -1.84 10.81 -10.73
C GLN A 261 -1.82 12.31 -10.44
N ILE A 262 -0.64 12.86 -10.16
CA ILE A 262 -0.46 14.28 -9.79
C ILE A 262 0.26 15.03 -10.91
N HIS A 263 -0.32 16.15 -11.31
CA HIS A 263 0.12 17.00 -12.42
C HIS A 263 0.40 18.41 -11.92
N MET A 264 1.51 19.00 -12.38
CA MET A 264 1.92 20.37 -12.07
C MET A 264 1.92 21.16 -13.37
N LYS A 265 0.83 21.87 -13.65
CA LYS A 265 0.57 22.54 -14.92
C LYS A 265 1.05 23.97 -14.87
N SER A 266 2.14 24.28 -15.58
CA SER A 266 2.64 25.65 -15.73
C SER A 266 1.51 26.59 -16.17
N GLN A 267 1.35 27.69 -15.44
CA GLN A 267 0.40 28.76 -15.77
C GLN A 267 0.96 29.71 -16.84
N GLN A 268 2.24 29.57 -17.19
CA GLN A 268 2.89 30.30 -18.27
C GLN A 268 2.68 29.63 -19.64
N GLY A 269 2.01 28.47 -19.68
CA GLY A 269 1.92 27.61 -20.86
C GLY A 269 3.17 26.77 -21.09
N THR A 270 3.24 26.10 -22.25
CA THR A 270 4.40 25.30 -22.65
C THR A 270 5.10 25.87 -23.87
N LYS A 271 6.43 25.92 -23.84
CA LYS A 271 7.28 26.38 -24.93
C LYS A 271 8.47 25.45 -25.11
N PHE A 272 9.08 25.47 -26.29
CA PHE A 272 10.23 24.64 -26.64
C PHE A 272 11.25 25.43 -27.46
N ILE A 273 12.47 24.91 -27.50
CA ILE A 273 13.57 25.40 -28.33
C ILE A 273 13.90 24.30 -29.34
N THR A 274 14.18 24.68 -30.60
CA THR A 274 14.59 23.71 -31.62
C THR A 274 16.00 23.18 -31.35
N GLN A 275 16.37 22.05 -31.95
CA GLN A 275 17.72 21.50 -31.79
C GLN A 275 18.80 22.50 -32.28
N GLU A 276 18.54 23.22 -33.37
CA GLU A 276 19.45 24.23 -33.93
C GLU A 276 19.59 25.44 -33.01
N ASP A 277 18.47 26.02 -32.56
CA ASP A 277 18.48 27.18 -31.68
C ASP A 277 19.16 26.90 -30.34
N SER A 278 19.07 25.65 -29.85
CA SER A 278 19.70 25.25 -28.59
C SER A 278 21.22 25.44 -28.58
N LEU A 279 21.88 25.35 -29.74
CA LEU A 279 23.33 25.49 -29.90
C LEU A 279 23.80 26.94 -29.82
N THR A 280 22.89 27.90 -29.94
CA THR A 280 23.20 29.35 -29.94
C THR A 280 23.02 30.00 -28.56
N LYS A 281 22.43 29.28 -27.60
CA LYS A 281 22.10 29.78 -26.26
C LYS A 281 23.16 29.39 -25.23
N SER A 282 23.14 30.08 -24.09
CA SER A 282 24.02 29.76 -22.95
C SER A 282 23.85 28.31 -22.50
N ALA A 283 24.96 27.67 -22.10
CA ALA A 283 24.91 26.34 -21.45
C ALA A 283 24.13 26.35 -20.12
N ASP A 284 23.93 27.54 -19.52
CA ASP A 284 23.19 27.75 -18.27
C ASP A 284 21.84 28.47 -18.50
N TYR A 285 21.29 28.38 -19.71
CA TYR A 285 20.11 29.16 -20.13
C TYR A 285 18.91 29.02 -19.19
N SER A 286 18.56 27.79 -18.79
CA SER A 286 17.33 27.53 -18.04
C SER A 286 17.46 27.95 -16.57
N GLY A 287 18.65 27.75 -15.98
CA GLY A 287 18.97 28.24 -14.65
C GLY A 287 18.98 29.76 -14.58
N LYS A 288 19.60 30.41 -15.58
CA LYS A 288 19.62 31.86 -15.73
C LYS A 288 18.22 32.45 -15.88
N ASP A 289 17.39 31.90 -16.78
CA ASP A 289 15.99 32.34 -16.96
C ASP A 289 15.19 32.29 -15.66
N LEU A 290 15.29 31.18 -14.92
CA LEU A 290 14.57 31.04 -13.64
C LEU A 290 15.03 32.08 -12.62
N PHE A 291 16.35 32.24 -12.45
CA PHE A 291 16.92 33.16 -11.48
C PHE A 291 16.55 34.61 -11.78
N GLU A 292 16.74 35.05 -13.03
CA GLU A 292 16.46 36.42 -13.46
C GLU A 292 14.95 36.73 -13.39
N ALA A 293 14.09 35.78 -13.77
CA ALA A 293 12.64 35.96 -13.65
C ALA A 293 12.22 36.24 -12.21
N ILE A 294 12.70 35.44 -11.25
CA ILE A 294 12.39 35.64 -9.83
C ILE A 294 12.97 36.96 -9.32
N GLN A 295 14.21 37.29 -9.70
CA GLN A 295 14.86 38.55 -9.31
C GLN A 295 14.09 39.78 -9.81
N ASN A 296 13.47 39.68 -10.98
CA ASN A 296 12.68 40.75 -11.59
C ASN A 296 11.22 40.80 -11.11
N GLY A 297 10.79 39.87 -10.25
CA GLY A 297 9.40 39.77 -9.76
C GLY A 297 8.44 38.99 -10.67
N ASP A 298 8.93 38.39 -11.74
CA ASP A 298 8.18 37.55 -12.68
C ASP A 298 8.04 36.10 -12.15
N TYR A 299 7.37 35.96 -11.01
CA TYR A 299 7.27 34.71 -10.27
C TYR A 299 6.52 33.61 -11.04
N PRO A 300 7.19 32.50 -11.43
CA PRO A 300 6.52 31.44 -12.16
C PRO A 300 5.58 30.63 -11.26
N LYS A 301 4.47 30.17 -11.85
CA LYS A 301 3.39 29.46 -11.16
C LYS A 301 3.00 28.16 -11.84
N TRP A 302 2.54 27.20 -11.03
CA TRP A 302 2.00 25.93 -11.51
C TRP A 302 0.73 25.58 -10.75
N SER A 303 -0.33 25.22 -11.47
CA SER A 303 -1.50 24.57 -10.87
C SER A 303 -1.16 23.12 -10.52
N VAL A 304 -1.57 22.67 -9.34
CA VAL A 304 -1.50 21.27 -8.93
C VAL A 304 -2.85 20.63 -9.15
N GLU A 305 -2.89 19.61 -9.99
CA GLU A 305 -4.10 18.93 -10.45
C GLU A 305 -3.95 17.41 -10.29
N ILE A 306 -5.06 16.71 -10.07
CA ILE A 306 -5.07 15.25 -9.89
C ILE A 306 -6.05 14.57 -10.84
N GLN A 307 -5.70 13.38 -11.32
CA GLN A 307 -6.64 12.37 -11.82
C GLN A 307 -6.79 11.31 -10.73
N THR A 308 -7.97 10.70 -10.58
CA THR A 308 -8.21 9.67 -9.56
C THR A 308 -8.92 8.45 -10.12
N MET A 309 -8.59 7.26 -9.59
CA MET A 309 -9.37 6.03 -9.78
C MET A 309 -9.60 5.36 -8.42
N THR A 310 -10.82 4.93 -8.16
CA THR A 310 -11.10 3.96 -7.09
C THR A 310 -10.41 2.62 -7.39
N PRO A 311 -10.21 1.75 -6.39
CA PRO A 311 -9.64 0.41 -6.62
C PRO A 311 -10.43 -0.37 -7.65
N LYS A 312 -11.76 -0.24 -7.61
CA LYS A 312 -12.68 -0.90 -8.55
C LYS A 312 -12.53 -0.36 -9.98
N GLU A 313 -12.46 0.96 -10.14
CA GLU A 313 -12.23 1.59 -11.46
C GLU A 313 -10.87 1.20 -12.04
N ALA A 314 -9.84 0.97 -11.22
CA ALA A 314 -8.55 0.47 -11.69
C ALA A 314 -8.64 -0.96 -12.23
N GLU A 315 -9.39 -1.86 -11.56
CA GLU A 315 -9.67 -3.20 -12.10
C GLU A 315 -10.44 -3.09 -13.44
N ASP A 316 -11.49 -2.27 -13.47
CA ASP A 316 -12.32 -2.10 -14.67
C ASP A 316 -11.55 -1.41 -15.83
N ALA A 317 -10.58 -0.54 -15.52
CA ALA A 317 -9.70 0.08 -16.52
C ALA A 317 -8.79 -0.96 -17.20
N TRP A 318 -8.29 -1.94 -16.44
CA TRP A 318 -7.53 -3.04 -17.01
C TRP A 318 -8.42 -3.99 -17.84
N GLU A 319 -9.58 -4.38 -17.31
CA GLU A 319 -10.45 -5.34 -17.99
C GLU A 319 -10.96 -4.79 -19.33
N ASN A 320 -11.39 -3.52 -19.35
CA ASN A 320 -12.05 -2.92 -20.50
C ASN A 320 -11.08 -2.23 -21.47
N ASP A 321 -10.06 -1.54 -20.96
CA ASP A 321 -9.20 -0.67 -21.77
C ASP A 321 -7.72 -1.06 -21.74
N LYS A 322 -7.35 -2.10 -20.98
CA LYS A 322 -5.95 -2.53 -20.77
C LYS A 322 -5.05 -1.43 -20.19
N ILE A 323 -5.63 -0.53 -19.41
CA ILE A 323 -4.89 0.51 -18.69
C ILE A 323 -4.38 -0.08 -17.38
N ASN A 324 -3.05 -0.17 -17.23
CA ASN A 324 -2.42 -0.56 -15.98
C ASN A 324 -2.05 0.69 -15.16
N VAL A 325 -2.66 0.86 -14.00
CA VAL A 325 -2.37 1.97 -13.08
C VAL A 325 -0.96 1.92 -12.48
N PHE A 326 -0.27 0.79 -12.53
CA PHE A 326 1.10 0.61 -12.02
C PHE A 326 2.18 0.67 -13.11
N ASP A 327 1.79 0.89 -14.36
CA ASP A 327 2.72 0.91 -15.49
C ASP A 327 3.13 2.35 -15.83
N LEU A 328 4.37 2.69 -15.44
CA LEU A 328 4.95 4.02 -15.63
C LEU A 328 5.15 4.43 -17.10
N THR A 329 4.97 3.53 -18.07
CA THR A 329 5.05 3.89 -19.50
C THR A 329 3.68 4.32 -20.07
N HIS A 330 2.62 4.28 -19.27
CA HIS A 330 1.24 4.56 -19.69
C HIS A 330 0.68 5.85 -19.06
N VAL A 331 -0.27 6.46 -19.78
CA VAL A 331 -1.03 7.63 -19.32
C VAL A 331 -2.49 7.24 -19.09
N TRP A 332 -3.16 7.96 -18.19
CA TRP A 332 -4.60 7.84 -18.01
C TRP A 332 -5.34 8.81 -18.94
N PRO A 333 -6.25 8.33 -19.81
CA PRO A 333 -6.99 9.21 -20.71
C PRO A 333 -7.79 10.27 -19.94
N GLN A 334 -7.45 11.54 -20.13
CA GLN A 334 -8.08 12.65 -19.40
C GLN A 334 -9.57 12.82 -19.71
N GLY A 335 -10.04 12.34 -20.87
CA GLY A 335 -11.47 12.32 -21.20
C GLY A 335 -12.27 11.32 -20.34
N LYS A 336 -11.63 10.29 -19.79
CA LYS A 336 -12.25 9.29 -18.90
C LYS A 336 -12.01 9.62 -17.43
N TYR A 337 -10.81 10.10 -17.09
CA TYR A 337 -10.41 10.48 -15.75
C TYR A 337 -9.97 11.95 -15.76
N PRO A 338 -10.90 12.91 -15.60
CA PRO A 338 -10.60 14.33 -15.77
C PRO A 338 -9.68 14.87 -14.67
N LEU A 339 -8.96 15.94 -15.01
CA LEU A 339 -8.12 16.68 -14.07
C LEU A 339 -8.97 17.51 -13.11
N ARG A 340 -8.68 17.43 -11.81
CA ARG A 340 -9.22 18.30 -10.76
C ARG A 340 -8.10 19.15 -10.17
N LYS A 341 -8.21 20.47 -10.24
CA LYS A 341 -7.31 21.38 -9.51
C LYS A 341 -7.52 21.21 -8.01
N VAL A 342 -6.42 21.17 -7.26
CA VAL A 342 -6.41 21.07 -5.79
C VAL A 342 -5.61 22.19 -5.14
N GLY A 343 -4.65 22.77 -5.87
CA GLY A 343 -3.88 23.91 -5.41
C GLY A 343 -3.03 24.51 -6.51
N GLU A 344 -2.10 25.35 -6.10
CA GLU A 344 -1.06 25.90 -6.96
C GLU A 344 0.17 26.24 -6.14
N PHE A 345 1.32 26.40 -6.80
CA PHE A 345 2.49 26.97 -6.14
C PHE A 345 3.14 28.06 -6.98
N THR A 346 3.76 29.00 -6.27
CA THR A 346 4.51 30.14 -6.82
C THR A 346 5.94 30.07 -6.32
N LEU A 347 6.93 30.21 -7.21
CA LEU A 347 8.34 30.36 -6.84
C LEU A 347 8.70 31.83 -6.82
N ASN A 348 9.10 32.34 -5.65
CA ASN A 348 9.28 33.78 -5.44
C ASN A 348 10.59 34.15 -4.73
N GLU A 349 11.46 33.18 -4.48
CA GLU A 349 12.73 33.41 -3.80
C GLU A 349 13.86 32.57 -4.42
N ASN A 350 14.94 33.23 -4.81
CA ASN A 350 16.15 32.58 -5.30
C ASN A 350 16.98 32.03 -4.11
N PRO A 351 17.77 30.96 -4.33
CA PRO A 351 18.71 30.51 -3.32
C PRO A 351 19.75 31.60 -3.05
N GLN A 352 20.13 31.77 -1.79
CA GLN A 352 21.24 32.63 -1.37
C GLN A 352 22.58 31.97 -1.68
N ASN A 353 22.64 30.63 -1.59
CA ASN A 353 23.81 29.85 -1.97
C ASN A 353 23.42 28.59 -2.74
N TYR A 354 23.80 28.52 -4.02
CA TYR A 354 23.50 27.38 -4.88
C TYR A 354 23.97 26.04 -4.28
N PHE A 355 25.20 25.97 -3.75
CA PHE A 355 25.74 24.72 -3.23
C PHE A 355 24.96 24.22 -2.00
N ALA A 356 24.69 25.11 -1.04
CA ALA A 356 23.97 24.76 0.19
C ALA A 356 22.50 24.44 -0.03
N GLU A 357 21.83 25.10 -0.98
CA GLU A 357 20.37 25.06 -1.10
C GLU A 357 19.88 24.28 -2.35
N VAL A 358 20.71 24.16 -3.38
CA VAL A 358 20.36 23.45 -4.62
C VAL A 358 21.22 22.20 -4.83
N GLU A 359 22.53 22.27 -4.60
CA GLU A 359 23.39 21.10 -4.75
C GLU A 359 23.16 20.10 -3.60
N GLN A 360 23.04 20.59 -2.35
CA GLN A 360 22.87 19.74 -1.16
C GLN A 360 21.40 19.39 -0.81
N VAL A 361 20.40 19.92 -1.53
CA VAL A 361 19.00 19.48 -1.29
C VAL A 361 18.81 18.01 -1.69
N ALA A 362 18.21 17.22 -0.82
CA ALA A 362 17.97 15.80 -0.96
C ALA A 362 16.45 15.54 -1.03
N PHE A 363 15.96 15.24 -2.23
CA PHE A 363 14.58 14.79 -2.46
C PHE A 363 14.51 13.26 -2.35
N ASN A 364 13.47 12.73 -1.73
CA ASN A 364 13.31 11.30 -1.54
C ASN A 364 11.82 10.89 -1.65
N PRO A 365 11.40 10.09 -2.63
CA PRO A 365 10.00 9.71 -2.79
C PRO A 365 9.44 8.91 -1.59
N SER A 366 10.26 8.37 -0.69
CA SER A 366 9.81 7.75 0.57
C SER A 366 9.37 8.75 1.64
N HIS A 367 9.63 10.05 1.45
CA HIS A 367 9.13 11.09 2.35
C HIS A 367 7.68 11.39 1.99
N MET A 368 6.74 10.74 2.68
CA MET A 368 5.31 10.99 2.52
C MET A 368 4.66 11.25 3.89
N PRO A 369 3.81 12.28 4.02
CA PRO A 369 3.04 12.55 5.24
C PRO A 369 1.81 11.63 5.30
N PRO A 370 1.13 11.53 6.46
CA PRO A 370 -0.11 10.78 6.60
C PRO A 370 -1.14 11.17 5.52
N GLY A 371 -1.78 10.18 4.90
CA GLY A 371 -2.77 10.38 3.84
C GLY A 371 -2.24 10.33 2.40
N ILE A 372 -0.92 10.20 2.22
CA ILE A 372 -0.26 9.97 0.93
C ILE A 372 0.61 8.73 1.07
N GLU A 373 0.42 7.76 0.18
CA GLU A 373 1.11 6.47 0.23
C GLU A 373 1.61 6.06 -1.16
N PRO A 374 2.67 5.24 -1.25
CA PRO A 374 3.09 4.67 -2.53
C PRO A 374 2.03 3.68 -3.06
N SER A 375 1.90 3.61 -4.38
CA SER A 375 1.18 2.52 -5.04
C SER A 375 2.08 1.30 -5.23
N ALA A 376 1.56 0.23 -5.85
CA ALA A 376 2.33 -0.96 -6.20
C ALA A 376 3.12 -0.84 -7.51
N ASP A 377 3.26 0.36 -8.08
CA ASP A 377 4.17 0.61 -9.22
C ASP A 377 5.59 0.13 -8.87
N PRO A 378 6.13 -0.88 -9.58
CA PRO A 378 7.40 -1.50 -9.23
C PRO A 378 8.60 -0.54 -9.38
N VAL A 379 8.50 0.44 -10.28
CA VAL A 379 9.52 1.49 -10.42
C VAL A 379 9.42 2.46 -9.25
N LEU A 380 8.21 2.84 -8.81
CA LEU A 380 8.06 3.65 -7.60
C LEU A 380 8.66 2.92 -6.38
N GLN A 381 8.32 1.64 -6.20
CA GLN A 381 8.78 0.82 -5.08
C GLN A 381 10.32 0.75 -4.99
N SER A 382 11.01 0.60 -6.12
CA SER A 382 12.49 0.59 -6.12
C SER A 382 13.08 1.96 -5.77
N ARG A 383 12.44 3.05 -6.21
CA ARG A 383 12.87 4.43 -5.89
C ARG A 383 12.76 4.74 -4.40
N LEU A 384 11.83 4.09 -3.68
CA LEU A 384 11.70 4.27 -2.22
C LEU A 384 13.01 3.92 -1.48
N PHE A 385 13.78 2.97 -2.00
CA PHE A 385 15.09 2.60 -1.47
C PHE A 385 16.24 3.45 -2.04
N SER A 386 16.28 3.65 -3.36
CA SER A 386 17.45 4.20 -4.05
C SER A 386 17.85 5.61 -3.61
N TYR A 387 16.88 6.51 -3.40
CA TYR A 387 17.15 7.90 -3.04
C TYR A 387 17.80 8.07 -1.66
N PRO A 388 17.25 7.50 -0.56
CA PRO A 388 17.90 7.65 0.74
C PRO A 388 19.27 6.98 0.78
N ASP A 389 19.50 5.91 0.01
CA ASP A 389 20.81 5.29 -0.14
C ASP A 389 21.83 6.23 -0.80
N THR A 390 21.53 6.74 -2.00
CA THR A 390 22.47 7.60 -2.74
C THR A 390 22.81 8.90 -2.00
N HIS A 391 21.88 9.46 -1.21
CA HIS A 391 22.16 10.67 -0.41
C HIS A 391 23.14 10.42 0.74
N ARG A 392 23.16 9.21 1.31
CA ARG A 392 24.16 8.84 2.35
C ARG A 392 25.57 8.80 1.78
N HIS A 393 25.72 8.35 0.53
CA HIS A 393 26.99 8.40 -0.17
C HIS A 393 27.37 9.82 -0.60
N ARG A 394 26.41 10.54 -1.20
CA ARG A 394 26.66 11.85 -1.84
C ARG A 394 26.93 12.99 -0.86
N ILE A 395 26.15 13.06 0.22
CA ILE A 395 26.22 14.15 1.20
C ILE A 395 26.76 13.65 2.54
N GLY A 396 26.28 12.49 2.98
CA GLY A 396 26.64 11.90 4.27
C GLY A 396 25.42 11.43 5.06
N VAL A 397 25.65 10.62 6.09
CA VAL A 397 24.59 9.95 6.85
C VAL A 397 23.61 10.91 7.55
N ASN A 398 24.07 12.12 7.89
CA ASN A 398 23.29 13.15 8.57
C ASN A 398 22.73 14.24 7.62
N TYR A 399 22.61 13.97 6.31
CA TYR A 399 22.15 14.95 5.32
C TYR A 399 20.82 15.65 5.65
N GLN A 400 19.95 15.00 6.44
CA GLN A 400 18.65 15.56 6.87
C GLN A 400 18.79 16.72 7.86
N GLN A 401 19.95 16.86 8.51
CA GLN A 401 20.23 17.96 9.43
C GLN A 401 20.61 19.26 8.70
N LEU A 402 20.97 19.19 7.42
CA LEU A 402 21.27 20.38 6.63
C LEU A 402 20.03 21.28 6.55
N PRO A 403 20.16 22.61 6.69
CA PRO A 403 19.02 23.52 6.77
C PRO A 403 17.99 23.37 5.64
N VAL A 404 18.44 23.13 4.40
CA VAL A 404 17.54 22.93 3.26
C VAL A 404 16.75 21.62 3.32
N ASN A 405 17.27 20.60 4.01
CA ASN A 405 16.63 19.29 4.14
C ASN A 405 15.80 19.14 5.42
N ALA A 406 16.07 19.97 6.43
CA ALA A 406 15.42 19.90 7.73
C ALA A 406 13.90 20.11 7.64
N PRO A 407 13.10 19.29 8.36
CA PRO A 407 11.65 19.44 8.38
C PRO A 407 11.20 20.66 9.20
N LYS A 408 9.96 21.13 8.95
CA LYS A 408 9.31 22.25 9.66
C LYS A 408 7.97 21.81 10.26
N THR A 409 8.03 20.80 11.13
CA THR A 409 6.84 20.20 11.74
C THR A 409 6.17 21.11 12.76
N ALA A 410 4.85 20.98 12.90
CA ALA A 410 4.07 21.65 13.96
C ALA A 410 4.27 21.01 15.35
N HIS A 411 4.84 19.80 15.39
CA HIS A 411 5.17 19.07 16.61
C HIS A 411 6.69 19.05 16.87
N LYS A 412 7.07 18.78 18.12
CA LYS A 412 8.46 18.60 18.52
C LYS A 412 8.94 17.21 18.07
N MET A 413 9.76 17.18 17.03
CA MET A 413 10.30 15.94 16.48
C MET A 413 11.29 15.27 17.46
N ALA A 414 11.19 13.95 17.61
CA ALA A 414 12.15 13.12 18.32
C ALA A 414 12.37 11.81 17.55
N ASN A 415 13.61 11.31 17.52
CA ASN A 415 13.94 9.98 17.01
C ASN A 415 15.12 9.37 17.78
N PHE A 416 15.40 8.09 17.51
CA PHE A 416 16.46 7.32 18.18
C PHE A 416 17.78 7.28 17.39
N GLN A 417 17.88 8.01 16.28
CA GLN A 417 19.12 8.10 15.50
C GLN A 417 20.16 8.92 16.29
N ARG A 418 21.42 8.47 16.27
CA ARG A 418 22.57 9.11 16.92
C ARG A 418 23.81 8.99 16.04
N ASP A 419 24.78 9.85 16.31
CA ASP A 419 26.16 9.82 15.81
C ASP A 419 26.24 9.86 14.27
N GLY A 420 27.28 9.25 13.70
CA GLY A 420 27.59 9.30 12.27
C GLY A 420 28.38 10.56 11.88
N ALA A 421 28.98 10.52 10.69
CA ALA A 421 29.77 11.63 10.17
C ALA A 421 28.93 12.93 10.11
N MET A 422 29.54 14.04 10.54
CA MET A 422 28.94 15.38 10.54
C MET A 422 27.58 15.49 11.27
N ALA A 423 27.44 14.83 12.42
CA ALA A 423 26.28 14.99 13.30
C ALA A 423 26.32 16.37 14.00
N PHE A 424 25.63 17.38 13.46
CA PHE A 424 25.51 18.71 14.08
C PHE A 424 24.63 18.66 15.34
N PHE A 425 23.53 17.93 15.24
CA PHE A 425 22.59 17.69 16.32
C PHE A 425 22.54 16.19 16.61
N ASN A 426 22.66 15.82 17.89
CA ASN A 426 22.70 14.41 18.30
C ASN A 426 21.60 14.06 19.32
N GLN A 427 20.43 14.68 19.19
CA GLN A 427 19.23 14.47 20.04
C GLN A 427 19.44 14.72 21.57
N GLY A 428 20.57 15.33 21.96
CA GLY A 428 20.90 15.67 23.35
C GLY A 428 21.10 14.45 24.24
N ALA A 429 20.82 14.59 25.54
CA ALA A 429 20.97 13.54 26.54
C ALA A 429 19.82 12.50 26.54
N ARG A 430 18.85 12.62 25.62
CA ARG A 430 17.70 11.71 25.54
C ARG A 430 18.19 10.27 25.33
N PRO A 431 17.63 9.27 26.03
CA PRO A 431 17.91 7.86 25.75
C PRO A 431 17.77 7.53 24.26
N ASN A 432 18.70 6.74 23.73
CA ASN A 432 18.70 6.26 22.33
C ASN A 432 17.87 4.97 22.15
N TYR A 433 16.96 4.70 23.10
CA TYR A 433 16.01 3.58 23.12
C TYR A 433 14.71 4.03 23.80
N LEU A 434 13.69 3.17 23.81
CA LEU A 434 12.44 3.42 24.54
C LEU A 434 12.66 3.31 26.05
N SER A 435 12.86 4.45 26.69
CA SER A 435 13.00 4.55 28.15
C SER A 435 11.64 4.64 28.83
N SER A 436 11.46 3.89 29.92
CA SER A 436 10.31 4.05 30.82
C SER A 436 10.46 5.24 31.77
N ILE A 437 11.67 5.81 31.89
CA ILE A 437 12.00 6.91 32.82
C ILE A 437 11.84 8.27 32.13
N ASP A 438 12.20 8.35 30.84
CA ASP A 438 12.07 9.55 30.00
C ASP A 438 11.47 9.17 28.63
N PRO A 439 10.17 8.81 28.60
CA PRO A 439 9.52 8.33 27.38
C PRO A 439 9.21 9.46 26.40
N VAL A 440 9.38 9.18 25.10
CA VAL A 440 8.86 10.03 24.03
C VAL A 440 7.36 9.81 23.84
N GLN A 441 6.66 10.82 23.33
CA GLN A 441 5.24 10.72 23.02
C GLN A 441 5.02 10.02 21.67
N PHE A 442 3.94 9.23 21.58
CA PHE A 442 3.50 8.58 20.34
C PHE A 442 2.17 9.17 19.86
N LYS A 443 1.98 9.19 18.54
CA LYS A 443 0.69 9.52 17.91
C LYS A 443 -0.09 8.22 17.71
N ALA A 444 -1.35 8.19 18.14
CA ALA A 444 -2.23 7.07 17.86
C ALA A 444 -2.44 6.92 16.35
N ARG A 445 -2.57 5.68 15.85
CA ARG A 445 -2.95 5.44 14.46
C ARG A 445 -4.38 5.92 14.25
N THR A 446 -4.59 6.77 13.24
CA THR A 446 -5.91 7.31 12.88
C THR A 446 -6.61 6.50 11.81
N VAL A 447 -5.85 5.69 11.06
CA VAL A 447 -6.34 4.81 10.01
C VAL A 447 -5.76 3.41 10.20
N ASP A 448 -6.57 2.40 9.87
CA ASP A 448 -6.15 1.02 9.83
C ASP A 448 -5.44 0.72 8.52
N LEU A 449 -4.10 0.69 8.55
CA LEU A 449 -3.26 0.46 7.37
C LEU A 449 -3.44 -0.94 6.79
N ASP A 450 -3.93 -1.90 7.58
CA ASP A 450 -4.20 -3.26 7.09
C ASP A 450 -5.36 -3.22 6.07
N LYS A 451 -6.24 -2.22 6.13
CA LYS A 451 -7.28 -1.99 5.12
C LYS A 451 -6.79 -1.25 3.88
N THR A 452 -5.70 -0.48 3.98
CA THR A 452 -5.11 0.24 2.84
C THR A 452 -4.10 -0.60 2.05
N HIS A 453 -3.51 -1.64 2.66
CA HIS A 453 -2.48 -2.49 2.06
C HIS A 453 -2.70 -4.01 2.17
N GLY A 454 -3.67 -4.49 2.95
CA GLY A 454 -3.76 -5.91 3.34
C GLY A 454 -4.31 -6.89 2.32
N HIS A 455 -4.53 -6.50 1.07
CA HIS A 455 -5.26 -7.31 0.09
C HIS A 455 -4.53 -7.43 -1.25
N PHE A 456 -3.31 -7.96 -1.23
CA PHE A 456 -2.65 -8.45 -2.45
C PHE A 456 -2.73 -9.97 -2.48
N THR A 457 -3.65 -10.53 -3.26
CA THR A 457 -3.69 -11.97 -3.52
C THR A 457 -2.74 -12.29 -4.67
N GLY A 458 -1.68 -13.06 -4.41
CA GLY A 458 -0.73 -13.46 -5.45
C GLY A 458 0.34 -14.41 -4.94
N GLN A 459 1.07 -15.03 -5.87
CA GLN A 459 2.27 -15.79 -5.55
C GLN A 459 3.50 -14.89 -5.70
N ALA A 460 4.53 -15.13 -4.88
CA ALA A 460 5.83 -14.52 -5.12
C ALA A 460 6.41 -15.10 -6.43
N ILE A 461 6.69 -14.23 -7.39
CA ILE A 461 7.19 -14.61 -8.72
C ILE A 461 8.43 -13.80 -9.10
N THR A 462 9.23 -14.35 -10.01
CA THR A 462 10.17 -13.56 -10.82
C THR A 462 9.46 -13.20 -12.12
N PHE A 463 9.39 -11.90 -12.41
CA PHE A 463 8.63 -11.38 -13.55
C PHE A 463 9.50 -10.45 -14.40
N LEU A 464 9.37 -10.59 -15.71
CA LEU A 464 9.88 -9.65 -16.70
C LEU A 464 8.71 -9.26 -17.60
N SER A 465 8.53 -7.97 -17.85
CA SER A 465 7.42 -7.49 -18.67
C SER A 465 7.50 -7.98 -20.13
N GLU A 466 6.36 -7.87 -20.80
CA GLU A 466 6.15 -8.25 -22.20
C GLU A 466 5.57 -7.05 -22.95
N ILE A 467 6.08 -6.77 -24.15
CA ILE A 467 5.50 -5.76 -25.05
C ILE A 467 4.21 -6.28 -25.68
N ARG A 468 3.17 -5.44 -25.68
CA ARG A 468 1.77 -5.78 -25.98
C ARG A 468 1.08 -4.69 -26.82
N PRO A 469 -0.07 -4.98 -27.45
CA PRO A 469 -0.80 -4.01 -28.28
C PRO A 469 -1.13 -2.68 -27.57
N GLU A 470 -1.47 -2.73 -26.28
CA GLU A 470 -1.79 -1.56 -25.46
C GLU A 470 -0.64 -0.55 -25.35
N ASP A 471 0.62 -1.00 -25.44
CA ASP A 471 1.82 -0.15 -25.34
C ASP A 471 1.92 0.89 -26.47
N PHE A 472 1.27 0.62 -27.60
CA PHE A 472 1.28 1.48 -28.78
C PHE A 472 0.08 2.44 -28.85
N VAL A 473 -0.90 2.32 -27.96
CA VAL A 473 -2.14 3.14 -28.00
C VAL A 473 -1.84 4.62 -27.74
N ALA A 474 -1.15 4.94 -26.65
CA ALA A 474 -0.81 6.32 -26.31
C ALA A 474 0.24 6.95 -27.25
N PRO A 475 1.33 6.26 -27.64
CA PRO A 475 2.23 6.71 -28.69
C PRO A 475 1.51 7.04 -30.01
N ARG A 476 0.58 6.19 -30.44
CA ARG A 476 -0.20 6.43 -31.66
C ARG A 476 -1.12 7.63 -31.53
N ALA A 477 -1.76 7.80 -30.37
CA ALA A 477 -2.56 8.99 -30.09
C ALA A 477 -1.71 10.27 -30.08
N LEU A 478 -0.48 10.21 -29.57
CA LEU A 478 0.48 11.33 -29.61
C LEU A 478 0.78 11.73 -31.06
N TRP A 479 1.11 10.77 -31.93
CA TRP A 479 1.34 11.01 -33.36
C TRP A 479 0.09 11.56 -34.06
N GLN A 480 -1.02 10.84 -33.96
CA GLN A 480 -2.21 11.06 -34.81
C GLN A 480 -3.11 12.21 -34.33
N LYS A 481 -3.19 12.45 -33.02
CA LYS A 481 -4.20 13.33 -32.41
C LYS A 481 -3.64 14.52 -31.66
N VAL A 482 -2.36 14.48 -31.24
CA VAL A 482 -1.76 15.55 -30.43
C VAL A 482 -0.79 16.40 -31.25
N TRP A 483 0.06 15.79 -32.07
CA TRP A 483 0.98 16.53 -32.93
C TRP A 483 0.32 17.01 -34.22
N ASP A 484 0.60 18.27 -34.56
CA ASP A 484 0.40 18.82 -35.89
C ASP A 484 1.52 18.36 -36.85
N GLU A 485 1.41 18.73 -38.13
CA GLU A 485 2.37 18.30 -39.15
C GLU A 485 3.78 18.86 -38.88
N ASP A 486 3.90 20.10 -38.42
CA ASP A 486 5.21 20.70 -38.12
C ASP A 486 5.91 19.98 -36.96
N ALA A 487 5.17 19.59 -35.91
CA ALA A 487 5.71 18.78 -34.81
C ALA A 487 6.12 17.38 -35.27
N ARG A 488 5.35 16.76 -36.17
CA ARG A 488 5.70 15.47 -36.80
C ARG A 488 6.98 15.58 -37.62
N GLU A 489 7.12 16.62 -38.43
CA GLU A 489 8.33 16.87 -39.22
C GLU A 489 9.55 17.07 -38.30
N ARG A 490 9.44 17.93 -37.28
CA ARG A 490 10.51 18.12 -36.28
C ARG A 490 10.90 16.81 -35.60
N PHE A 491 9.92 16.01 -35.20
CA PHE A 491 10.17 14.68 -34.61
C PHE A 491 10.97 13.78 -35.56
N ILE A 492 10.55 13.65 -36.82
CA ILE A 492 11.27 12.85 -37.84
C ILE A 492 12.70 13.36 -38.02
N ASN A 493 12.90 14.68 -38.10
CA ASN A 493 14.23 15.27 -38.26
C ASN A 493 15.12 15.01 -37.03
N ASN A 494 14.58 15.15 -35.81
CA ASN A 494 15.31 14.88 -34.58
C ASN A 494 15.72 13.40 -34.47
N VAL A 495 14.81 12.48 -34.81
CA VAL A 495 15.11 11.03 -34.81
C VAL A 495 16.16 10.71 -35.87
N THR A 496 15.98 11.19 -37.10
CA THR A 496 16.92 10.97 -38.21
C THR A 496 18.32 11.48 -37.86
N GLY A 497 18.45 12.72 -37.41
CA GLY A 497 19.74 13.30 -37.03
C GLY A 497 20.43 12.51 -35.91
N LYS A 498 19.66 11.91 -34.98
CA LYS A 498 20.23 11.00 -33.98
C LYS A 498 20.64 9.65 -34.57
N MET A 499 19.85 9.09 -35.50
CA MET A 499 20.15 7.81 -36.15
C MET A 499 21.40 7.88 -37.03
N GLU A 500 21.67 9.01 -37.67
CA GLU A 500 22.87 9.23 -38.49
C GLU A 500 24.18 9.09 -37.71
N LEU A 501 24.15 9.31 -36.38
CA LEU A 501 25.30 9.11 -35.49
C LEU A 501 25.57 7.63 -35.18
N CYS A 502 24.63 6.72 -35.46
CA CYS A 502 24.78 5.29 -35.20
C CYS A 502 25.30 4.57 -36.44
N LYS A 503 26.56 4.13 -36.39
CA LYS A 503 27.22 3.44 -37.52
C LYS A 503 26.70 2.03 -37.76
N ASN A 504 26.09 1.41 -36.76
CA ASN A 504 25.54 0.06 -36.90
C ASN A 504 24.07 0.15 -37.33
N PRO A 505 23.70 -0.36 -38.52
CA PRO A 505 22.32 -0.28 -39.00
C PRO A 505 21.36 -1.22 -38.24
N GLU A 506 21.84 -2.26 -37.55
CA GLU A 506 20.97 -3.28 -36.97
C GLU A 506 20.01 -2.75 -35.89
N PRO A 507 20.47 -2.01 -34.85
CA PRO A 507 19.56 -1.34 -33.92
C PRO A 507 18.56 -0.41 -34.60
N LEU A 508 18.98 0.28 -35.67
CA LEU A 508 18.14 1.22 -36.39
C LEU A 508 17.00 0.50 -37.12
N LYS A 509 17.29 -0.63 -37.76
CA LYS A 509 16.26 -1.46 -38.43
C LYS A 509 15.19 -1.94 -37.46
N LYS A 510 15.61 -2.40 -36.27
CA LYS A 510 14.69 -2.82 -35.20
C LYS A 510 13.88 -1.65 -34.67
N GLN A 511 14.51 -0.51 -34.44
CA GLN A 511 13.83 0.68 -33.96
C GLN A 511 12.78 1.22 -34.96
N ILE A 512 13.09 1.23 -36.24
CA ILE A 512 12.13 1.60 -37.30
C ILE A 512 10.93 0.64 -37.28
N ALA A 513 11.15 -0.65 -37.06
CA ALA A 513 10.05 -1.62 -36.93
C ALA A 513 9.18 -1.34 -35.69
N ILE A 514 9.77 -0.93 -34.56
CA ILE A 514 9.01 -0.50 -33.37
C ILE A 514 8.18 0.75 -33.67
N PHE A 515 8.75 1.74 -34.39
CA PHE A 515 7.98 2.92 -34.83
C PHE A 515 6.85 2.55 -35.79
N ARG A 516 7.03 1.53 -36.64
CA ARG A 516 5.99 1.02 -37.55
C ARG A 516 4.75 0.51 -36.80
N GLU A 517 4.94 -0.10 -35.63
CA GLU A 517 3.83 -0.53 -34.76
C GLU A 517 3.08 0.67 -34.15
N VAL A 518 3.74 1.82 -33.96
CA VAL A 518 3.04 3.07 -33.61
C VAL A 518 2.20 3.53 -34.78
N ASP A 519 2.83 3.83 -35.92
CA ASP A 519 2.19 4.23 -37.16
C ASP A 519 3.12 3.94 -38.36
N PRO A 520 2.64 3.27 -39.43
CA PRO A 520 3.45 2.99 -40.62
C PRO A 520 4.10 4.22 -41.25
N GLU A 521 3.44 5.37 -41.19
CA GLU A 521 3.94 6.62 -41.76
C GLU A 521 5.26 7.06 -41.10
N ILE A 522 5.42 6.85 -39.79
CA ILE A 522 6.65 7.18 -39.09
C ILE A 522 7.81 6.38 -39.69
N ALA A 523 7.61 5.06 -39.86
CA ALA A 523 8.63 4.19 -40.43
C ALA A 523 8.96 4.58 -41.86
N GLU A 524 7.96 4.83 -42.72
CA GLU A 524 8.17 5.25 -44.11
C GLU A 524 8.98 6.54 -44.22
N ARG A 525 8.68 7.54 -43.38
CA ARG A 525 9.42 8.80 -43.33
C ARG A 525 10.87 8.58 -42.87
N LEU A 526 11.10 7.77 -41.83
CA LEU A 526 12.45 7.45 -41.34
C LEU A 526 13.26 6.63 -42.36
N GLU A 527 12.66 5.64 -43.01
CA GLU A 527 13.31 4.84 -44.06
C GLU A 527 13.74 5.71 -45.24
N LYS A 528 12.89 6.66 -45.63
CA LYS A 528 13.20 7.63 -46.68
C LYS A 528 14.35 8.56 -46.30
N SER A 529 14.35 9.09 -45.07
CA SER A 529 15.36 10.05 -44.63
C SER A 529 16.72 9.41 -44.34
N THR A 530 16.73 8.21 -43.74
CA THR A 530 17.97 7.52 -43.36
C THR A 530 18.53 6.62 -44.45
N GLY A 531 17.71 6.21 -45.44
CA GLY A 531 18.06 5.19 -46.41
C GLY A 531 18.14 3.77 -45.85
N ILE A 532 17.75 3.57 -44.58
CA ILE A 532 17.78 2.27 -43.89
C ILE A 532 16.38 1.69 -43.90
N LYS A 533 16.19 0.55 -44.58
CA LYS A 533 14.93 -0.21 -44.51
C LYS A 533 14.82 -0.96 -43.19
N GLY A 534 13.78 -0.66 -42.40
CA GLY A 534 13.46 -1.36 -41.17
C GLY A 534 12.88 -2.75 -41.39
N TYR A 535 12.67 -3.50 -40.31
CA TYR A 535 11.90 -4.74 -40.39
C TYR A 535 10.41 -4.45 -40.62
N ASP A 536 9.68 -5.43 -41.17
CA ASP A 536 8.26 -5.28 -41.53
C ASP A 536 7.32 -5.07 -40.32
N GLY A 537 7.84 -5.26 -39.11
CA GLY A 537 7.15 -5.14 -37.82
C GLY A 537 7.91 -5.91 -36.75
N ILE A 538 7.37 -5.97 -35.52
CA ILE A 538 8.07 -6.63 -34.40
C ILE A 538 7.69 -8.11 -34.23
N ALA A 539 6.69 -8.60 -34.95
CA ALA A 539 6.12 -9.94 -34.77
C ALA A 539 7.08 -11.11 -35.07
N ASN A 540 8.18 -10.86 -35.79
CA ASN A 540 9.22 -11.85 -36.10
C ASN A 540 10.56 -11.56 -35.39
N LEU A 541 10.59 -10.57 -34.49
CA LEU A 541 11.80 -10.18 -33.77
C LEU A 541 11.88 -10.87 -32.41
N THR A 542 13.10 -11.05 -31.93
CA THR A 542 13.38 -11.38 -30.53
C THR A 542 14.10 -10.18 -29.92
N PHE A 543 13.70 -9.81 -28.71
CA PHE A 543 14.35 -8.74 -27.94
C PHE A 543 15.18 -9.33 -26.80
N ASN A 544 16.22 -8.63 -26.39
CA ASN A 544 17.05 -9.03 -25.25
C ASN A 544 16.51 -8.51 -23.92
N GLY A 545 15.87 -7.34 -23.93
CA GLY A 545 15.45 -6.64 -22.72
C GLY A 545 14.02 -6.94 -22.26
N THR A 546 13.13 -7.39 -23.15
CA THR A 546 11.71 -7.62 -22.84
C THR A 546 11.15 -8.83 -23.58
N HIS A 547 10.08 -9.42 -23.07
CA HIS A 547 9.34 -10.45 -23.82
C HIS A 547 8.56 -9.83 -24.98
N ASN A 548 8.46 -10.54 -26.10
CA ASN A 548 7.74 -10.10 -27.30
C ASN A 548 6.34 -10.73 -27.38
N GLY A 549 5.33 -10.00 -26.91
CA GLY A 549 3.92 -10.45 -26.97
C GLY A 549 3.33 -10.50 -28.39
N PHE A 550 4.01 -9.92 -29.38
CA PHE A 550 3.61 -9.97 -30.80
C PHE A 550 4.21 -11.16 -31.56
N ALA A 551 5.12 -11.92 -30.93
CA ALA A 551 5.85 -12.98 -31.58
C ALA A 551 4.91 -14.05 -32.18
N ARG A 552 5.02 -14.29 -33.50
CA ARG A 552 4.26 -15.35 -34.20
C ARG A 552 4.72 -16.75 -33.82
N GLU A 553 6.02 -16.89 -33.58
CA GLU A 553 6.65 -18.16 -33.20
C GLU A 553 7.11 -18.10 -31.75
N LYS A 554 6.86 -19.17 -30.98
CA LYS A 554 7.25 -19.25 -29.56
C LYS A 554 8.73 -18.95 -29.31
N LYS A 555 9.62 -19.34 -30.24
CA LYS A 555 11.07 -19.09 -30.15
C LYS A 555 11.44 -17.61 -30.11
N ASN A 556 10.59 -16.73 -30.64
CA ASN A 556 10.80 -15.29 -30.68
C ASN A 556 10.14 -14.54 -29.51
N LYS A 557 9.31 -15.24 -28.72
CA LYS A 557 8.52 -14.64 -27.65
C LYS A 557 9.37 -14.22 -26.46
N TYR A 558 10.33 -15.05 -26.08
CA TYR A 558 11.04 -14.86 -24.83
C TYR A 558 12.32 -14.06 -25.00
N ALA A 559 12.64 -13.29 -23.97
CA ALA A 559 13.75 -12.36 -24.00
C ALA A 559 15.05 -13.15 -24.15
N ASN A 560 15.94 -12.71 -25.03
CA ASN A 560 17.21 -13.36 -25.34
C ASN A 560 17.07 -14.84 -25.78
N GLY A 561 15.91 -15.21 -26.35
CA GLY A 561 15.67 -16.56 -26.91
C GLY A 561 15.64 -17.69 -25.87
N ILE A 562 15.47 -17.39 -24.59
CA ILE A 562 15.46 -18.39 -23.51
C ILE A 562 14.21 -19.26 -23.60
N ASP A 563 14.36 -20.59 -23.54
CA ASP A 563 13.24 -21.52 -23.45
C ASP A 563 12.70 -21.60 -22.02
N VAL A 564 11.58 -20.93 -21.77
CA VAL A 564 10.92 -20.88 -20.45
C VAL A 564 9.94 -22.04 -20.30
N THR A 565 10.49 -23.24 -20.13
CA THR A 565 9.72 -24.43 -19.72
C THR A 565 9.41 -24.45 -18.23
N THR A 566 10.15 -23.69 -17.41
CA THR A 566 10.05 -23.71 -15.93
C THR A 566 9.55 -22.41 -15.29
N CYS A 567 9.43 -21.30 -16.03
CA CYS A 567 8.87 -20.03 -15.54
C CYS A 567 7.79 -19.53 -16.49
N GLN A 568 6.58 -20.06 -16.36
CA GLN A 568 5.41 -19.49 -17.03
C GLN A 568 4.81 -18.42 -16.14
N SER A 569 4.50 -17.25 -16.72
CA SER A 569 3.68 -16.25 -16.04
C SER A 569 2.38 -16.92 -15.60
N LEU A 570 2.06 -16.82 -14.31
CA LEU A 570 0.83 -17.39 -13.75
C LEU A 570 -0.42 -16.61 -14.18
N THR A 571 -0.23 -15.43 -14.77
CA THR A 571 -1.29 -14.54 -15.24
C THR A 571 -1.00 -14.03 -16.65
N GLU A 572 -2.07 -13.78 -17.41
CA GLU A 572 -1.97 -13.20 -18.76
C GLU A 572 -1.91 -11.66 -18.75
N ASN A 573 -1.76 -11.00 -17.58
CA ASN A 573 -1.71 -9.54 -17.44
C ASN A 573 -0.28 -9.01 -17.22
N ASN A 574 -0.12 -7.69 -17.30
CA ASN A 574 1.17 -7.00 -17.09
C ASN A 574 1.36 -6.49 -15.65
N GLY A 575 0.81 -7.21 -14.66
CA GLY A 575 0.84 -6.81 -13.24
C GLY A 575 -0.24 -5.79 -12.83
N ALA A 576 -1.18 -5.46 -13.72
CA ALA A 576 -2.33 -4.61 -13.40
C ALA A 576 -3.26 -5.25 -12.37
N PRO A 577 -4.00 -4.46 -11.57
CA PRO A 577 -5.14 -4.99 -10.82
C PRO A 577 -6.19 -5.58 -11.76
N ILE A 578 -6.64 -6.79 -11.46
CA ILE A 578 -7.70 -7.51 -12.18
C ILE A 578 -8.95 -7.59 -11.31
N ARG A 579 -10.08 -8.01 -11.89
CA ARG A 579 -11.32 -8.15 -11.10
C ARG A 579 -11.10 -9.03 -9.87
N GLY A 580 -11.23 -8.42 -8.70
CA GLY A 580 -11.08 -9.06 -7.41
C GLY A 580 -9.69 -9.06 -6.82
N THR A 581 -8.72 -8.40 -7.46
CA THR A 581 -7.43 -8.05 -6.82
C THR A 581 -7.66 -7.33 -5.51
N HIS A 582 -8.72 -6.52 -5.39
CA HIS A 582 -9.05 -5.76 -4.18
C HIS A 582 -10.20 -6.36 -3.35
N ARG A 583 -10.51 -7.67 -3.48
CA ARG A 583 -11.60 -8.30 -2.70
C ARG A 583 -11.28 -8.33 -1.19
N ASN A 584 -11.89 -7.40 -0.45
CA ASN A 584 -12.73 -7.60 0.76
C ASN A 584 -12.99 -6.26 1.48
N VAL A 585 -14.10 -5.59 1.15
CA VAL A 585 -14.78 -4.67 2.09
C VAL A 585 -16.30 -4.86 2.11
N ASP A 586 -16.93 -5.47 1.10
CA ASP A 586 -18.38 -5.65 1.12
C ASP A 586 -18.81 -7.12 0.90
N LYS A 587 -19.51 -7.65 1.90
CA LYS A 587 -20.35 -8.87 1.91
C LYS A 587 -19.66 -10.22 2.15
N VAL A 588 -19.54 -10.60 3.42
CA VAL A 588 -19.69 -12.02 3.82
C VAL A 588 -21.13 -12.23 4.31
N VAL A 589 -22.07 -12.25 3.38
CA VAL A 589 -23.31 -13.03 3.50
C VAL A 589 -23.43 -13.80 2.18
N ASN A 590 -22.51 -14.73 1.95
CA ASN A 590 -22.61 -15.67 0.84
C ASN A 590 -22.96 -17.03 1.43
N GLY A 591 -24.16 -17.53 1.14
CA GLY A 591 -24.72 -18.81 1.61
C GLY A 591 -23.97 -20.06 1.15
N GLU A 592 -22.68 -19.96 0.82
CA GLU A 592 -21.81 -21.07 0.43
C GLU A 592 -21.69 -22.12 1.53
N GLY A 593 -21.82 -21.73 2.80
CA GLY A 593 -21.79 -22.69 3.91
C GLY A 593 -23.03 -23.58 4.01
N VAL A 594 -24.20 -23.05 3.65
CA VAL A 594 -25.48 -23.78 3.72
C VAL A 594 -25.59 -24.76 2.55
N ALA A 595 -25.01 -24.42 1.40
CA ALA A 595 -24.88 -25.28 0.23
C ALA A 595 -24.16 -26.60 0.54
N GLN A 596 -23.08 -26.54 1.32
CA GLN A 596 -22.31 -27.74 1.68
C GLN A 596 -23.07 -28.66 2.66
N ALA A 597 -23.98 -28.12 3.48
CA ALA A 597 -24.74 -28.89 4.46
C ALA A 597 -26.02 -29.54 3.90
N THR A 598 -26.68 -28.88 2.94
CA THR A 598 -27.95 -29.33 2.31
C THR A 598 -27.76 -30.25 1.12
N LYS A 599 -26.50 -30.48 0.70
CA LYS A 599 -26.14 -31.23 -0.53
C LYS A 599 -26.85 -30.74 -1.80
N ALA A 600 -27.26 -29.47 -1.82
CA ALA A 600 -27.94 -28.87 -2.95
C ALA A 600 -27.00 -28.75 -4.17
N ALA A 601 -27.57 -28.84 -5.37
CA ALA A 601 -26.81 -28.73 -6.60
C ALA A 601 -26.31 -27.30 -6.83
N SER A 602 -25.14 -27.13 -7.46
CA SER A 602 -24.50 -25.82 -7.65
C SER A 602 -25.39 -24.80 -8.36
N ASP A 603 -26.26 -25.24 -9.26
CA ASP A 603 -27.18 -24.38 -10.01
C ASP A 603 -28.35 -23.86 -9.14
N GLU A 604 -28.82 -24.64 -8.17
CA GLU A 604 -29.79 -24.17 -7.17
C GLU A 604 -29.16 -23.12 -6.25
N ILE A 605 -27.90 -23.32 -5.89
CA ILE A 605 -27.13 -22.39 -5.05
C ILE A 605 -26.86 -21.07 -5.77
N ASP A 606 -26.52 -21.11 -7.05
CA ASP A 606 -26.30 -19.90 -7.83
C ASP A 606 -27.59 -19.09 -8.01
N LYS A 607 -28.76 -19.76 -8.13
CA LYS A 607 -30.07 -19.08 -8.13
C LYS A 607 -30.36 -18.40 -6.79
N ILE A 608 -30.09 -19.07 -5.67
CA ILE A 608 -30.23 -18.48 -4.33
C ILE A 608 -29.30 -17.27 -4.19
N LYS A 609 -28.03 -17.39 -4.60
CA LYS A 609 -27.06 -16.28 -4.58
C LYS A 609 -27.54 -15.09 -5.41
N GLN A 610 -28.05 -15.32 -6.61
CA GLN A 610 -28.57 -14.24 -7.47
C GLN A 610 -29.78 -13.54 -6.84
N LEU A 611 -30.72 -14.30 -6.27
CA LEU A 611 -31.97 -13.76 -5.75
C LEU A 611 -31.83 -13.12 -4.35
N LEU A 612 -30.86 -13.55 -3.54
CA LEU A 612 -30.58 -13.00 -2.20
C LEU A 612 -29.44 -11.97 -2.19
N SER A 613 -28.77 -11.72 -3.32
CA SER A 613 -27.76 -10.66 -3.40
C SER A 613 -28.46 -9.30 -3.43
N PRO A 614 -28.24 -8.41 -2.44
CA PRO A 614 -28.79 -7.08 -2.51
C PRO A 614 -28.03 -6.31 -3.60
N GLY A 615 -28.66 -6.15 -4.77
CA GLY A 615 -28.19 -5.25 -5.82
C GLY A 615 -27.89 -5.86 -7.19
N ASN A 616 -28.65 -6.84 -7.68
CA ASN A 616 -28.67 -7.14 -9.12
C ASN A 616 -30.11 -7.24 -9.64
N GLU A 617 -30.39 -6.41 -10.64
CA GLU A 617 -31.54 -6.39 -11.56
C GLU A 617 -32.93 -6.00 -11.01
N GLY A 618 -33.35 -4.77 -11.36
CA GLY A 618 -34.74 -4.49 -11.73
C GLY A 618 -35.75 -4.07 -10.67
N SER A 619 -35.36 -3.74 -9.44
CA SER A 619 -36.28 -3.23 -8.40
C SER A 619 -36.00 -1.75 -8.07
N GLU A 620 -37.03 -0.90 -8.18
CA GLU A 620 -36.99 0.57 -7.98
C GLU A 620 -36.68 1.06 -6.55
N THR A 621 -36.20 0.21 -5.65
CA THR A 621 -35.85 0.61 -4.28
C THR A 621 -34.35 0.47 -4.01
N LYS A 622 -33.61 1.54 -4.37
CA LYS A 622 -32.28 1.81 -3.83
C LYS A 622 -32.40 2.20 -2.36
N THR A 623 -32.40 1.23 -1.46
CA THR A 623 -32.18 1.51 -0.03
C THR A 623 -30.68 1.50 0.23
N LYS A 624 -30.17 2.65 0.67
CA LYS A 624 -28.81 2.85 1.19
C LYS A 624 -28.48 1.80 2.25
N SER A 625 -27.20 1.41 2.31
CA SER A 625 -26.49 0.84 3.46
C SER A 625 -27.25 0.92 4.79
N ALA A 626 -28.12 -0.04 5.02
CA ALA A 626 -28.79 -0.31 6.28
C ALA A 626 -28.74 -1.83 6.42
N SER A 627 -28.35 -2.32 7.59
CA SER A 627 -28.39 -3.75 7.91
C SER A 627 -29.86 -4.21 7.79
N LEU A 628 -30.17 -5.02 6.78
CA LEU A 628 -31.49 -5.64 6.64
C LEU A 628 -31.78 -6.47 7.90
N SER A 629 -32.95 -6.26 8.51
CA SER A 629 -33.41 -7.08 9.63
C SER A 629 -33.76 -8.50 9.16
N PHE A 630 -33.89 -9.44 10.10
CA PHE A 630 -34.31 -10.81 9.80
C PHE A 630 -35.65 -10.84 9.03
N GLN A 631 -36.57 -9.95 9.39
CA GLN A 631 -37.87 -9.81 8.75
C GLN A 631 -37.74 -9.30 7.30
N ASP A 632 -36.81 -8.37 7.03
CA ASP A 632 -36.57 -7.86 5.68
C ASP A 632 -36.08 -8.97 4.74
N TRP A 633 -35.24 -9.88 5.24
CA TRP A 633 -34.79 -11.04 4.48
C TRP A 633 -35.89 -12.04 4.15
N GLN A 634 -36.81 -12.29 5.09
CA GLN A 634 -37.99 -13.12 4.82
C GLN A 634 -38.86 -12.50 3.72
N VAL A 635 -39.07 -11.19 3.76
CA VAL A 635 -39.85 -10.46 2.74
C VAL A 635 -39.16 -10.57 1.37
N ILE A 636 -37.84 -10.42 1.30
CA ILE A 636 -37.07 -10.55 0.06
C ILE A 636 -37.23 -11.96 -0.54
N ILE A 637 -37.15 -13.01 0.29
CA ILE A 637 -37.39 -14.39 -0.16
C ILE A 637 -38.80 -14.54 -0.69
N GLN A 638 -39.80 -14.04 0.04
CA GLN A 638 -41.21 -14.17 -0.34
C GLN A 638 -41.55 -13.42 -1.63
N GLN A 639 -40.92 -12.27 -1.88
CA GLN A 639 -41.05 -11.53 -3.13
C GLN A 639 -40.49 -12.29 -4.35
N ASN A 640 -39.51 -13.18 -4.11
CA ASN A 640 -38.87 -13.97 -5.15
C ASN A 640 -39.37 -15.42 -5.21
N VAL A 641 -40.40 -15.77 -4.41
CA VAL A 641 -40.93 -17.13 -4.26
C VAL A 641 -41.39 -17.74 -5.59
N THR A 642 -41.92 -16.92 -6.50
CA THR A 642 -42.40 -17.36 -7.84
C THR A 642 -41.27 -17.70 -8.81
N LYS A 643 -40.03 -17.30 -8.49
CA LYS A 643 -38.82 -17.56 -9.28
C LYS A 643 -37.98 -18.71 -8.73
N MET A 644 -38.42 -19.33 -7.64
CA MET A 644 -37.72 -20.40 -6.95
C MET A 644 -38.58 -21.67 -6.91
N THR A 645 -37.95 -22.84 -6.87
CA THR A 645 -38.67 -24.07 -6.50
C THR A 645 -38.91 -24.06 -4.98
N GLU A 646 -39.91 -24.82 -4.51
CA GLU A 646 -40.20 -24.96 -3.08
C GLU A 646 -38.96 -25.42 -2.29
N THR A 647 -38.19 -26.36 -2.86
CA THR A 647 -36.89 -26.80 -2.36
C THR A 647 -35.87 -25.67 -2.22
N THR A 648 -35.73 -24.82 -3.26
CA THR A 648 -34.83 -23.66 -3.26
C THR A 648 -35.23 -22.63 -2.20
N ILE A 649 -36.54 -22.43 -1.99
CA ILE A 649 -37.08 -21.52 -0.96
C ILE A 649 -36.70 -22.00 0.43
N HIS A 650 -36.85 -23.29 0.72
CA HIS A 650 -36.49 -23.85 2.02
C HIS A 650 -34.98 -23.74 2.31
N ILE A 651 -34.12 -24.01 1.31
CA ILE A 651 -32.67 -23.82 1.46
C ILE A 651 -32.32 -22.34 1.69
N ALA A 652 -32.96 -21.42 0.95
CA ALA A 652 -32.75 -19.98 1.09
C ALA A 652 -33.15 -19.49 2.49
N LEU A 653 -34.28 -19.94 3.03
CA LEU A 653 -34.76 -19.59 4.37
C LEU A 653 -33.81 -20.13 5.45
N VAL A 654 -33.39 -21.40 5.35
CA VAL A 654 -32.37 -21.95 6.26
C VAL A 654 -31.08 -21.16 6.18
N ALA A 655 -30.67 -20.73 4.98
CA ALA A 655 -29.46 -19.94 4.83
C ALA A 655 -29.54 -18.58 5.53
N VAL A 656 -30.72 -17.94 5.52
CA VAL A 656 -30.97 -16.68 6.25
C VAL A 656 -30.99 -16.92 7.77
N ALA A 657 -31.69 -17.95 8.25
CA ALA A 657 -31.73 -18.33 9.67
C ALA A 657 -30.34 -18.62 10.23
N VAL A 658 -29.58 -19.46 9.54
CA VAL A 658 -28.19 -19.79 9.88
C VAL A 658 -27.31 -18.55 9.84
N SER A 659 -27.39 -17.73 8.79
CA SER A 659 -26.56 -16.53 8.67
C SER A 659 -26.86 -15.52 9.78
N PHE A 660 -28.12 -15.35 10.17
CA PHE A 660 -28.50 -14.47 11.27
C PHE A 660 -27.86 -14.91 12.60
N LEU A 661 -28.01 -16.18 12.97
CA LEU A 661 -27.43 -16.74 14.20
C LEU A 661 -25.90 -16.70 14.17
N ARG A 662 -25.29 -16.98 13.01
CA ARG A 662 -23.85 -16.89 12.80
C ARG A 662 -23.32 -15.48 13.00
N GLU A 663 -23.93 -14.48 12.36
CA GLU A 663 -23.45 -13.10 12.44
C GLU A 663 -23.69 -12.49 13.83
N THR A 664 -24.80 -12.82 14.49
CA THR A 664 -25.01 -12.43 15.90
C THR A 664 -23.93 -13.02 16.81
N ALA A 665 -23.58 -14.30 16.64
CA ALA A 665 -22.46 -14.93 17.37
C ALA A 665 -21.09 -14.29 17.07
N ARG A 666 -20.79 -13.99 15.80
CA ARG A 666 -19.54 -13.29 15.40
C ARG A 666 -19.39 -11.93 16.06
N GLN A 667 -20.52 -11.24 16.28
CA GLN A 667 -20.56 -9.95 16.95
C GLN A 667 -20.61 -10.05 18.48
N ASN A 668 -20.52 -11.26 19.06
CA ASN A 668 -20.71 -11.51 20.50
C ASN A 668 -22.06 -11.00 21.03
N GLN A 669 -23.09 -11.02 20.21
CA GLN A 669 -24.44 -10.63 20.60
C GLN A 669 -25.30 -11.88 20.84
N PRO A 670 -26.03 -11.96 21.96
CA PRO A 670 -27.02 -13.01 22.15
C PRO A 670 -28.20 -12.78 21.20
N ALA A 671 -28.71 -13.85 20.59
CA ALA A 671 -29.99 -13.80 19.89
C ALA A 671 -31.12 -13.77 20.93
N THR A 672 -32.18 -12.99 20.68
CA THR A 672 -33.33 -12.95 21.59
C THR A 672 -34.13 -14.26 21.51
N ALA A 673 -34.98 -14.55 22.51
CA ALA A 673 -35.85 -15.72 22.47
C ALA A 673 -36.80 -15.74 21.25
N ASP A 674 -37.21 -14.55 20.79
CA ASP A 674 -38.01 -14.37 19.59
C ASP A 674 -37.18 -14.67 18.33
N ASP A 675 -35.96 -14.16 18.24
CA ASP A 675 -35.06 -14.46 17.12
C ASP A 675 -34.76 -15.95 17.00
N ILE A 676 -34.49 -16.62 18.14
CA ILE A 676 -34.28 -18.06 18.21
C ILE A 676 -35.52 -18.81 17.73
N SER A 677 -36.71 -18.35 18.13
CA SER A 677 -37.98 -18.97 17.74
C SER A 677 -38.26 -18.81 16.25
N GLN A 678 -38.02 -17.63 15.68
CA GLN A 678 -38.21 -17.38 14.24
C GLN A 678 -37.21 -18.18 13.39
N CYS A 679 -35.94 -18.21 13.81
CA CYS A 679 -34.92 -19.05 13.15
C CYS A 679 -35.28 -20.53 13.23
N TRP A 680 -35.79 -21.00 14.39
CA TRP A 680 -36.21 -22.38 14.56
C TRP A 680 -37.38 -22.76 13.67
N THR A 681 -38.43 -21.95 13.59
CA THR A 681 -39.60 -22.23 12.74
C THR A 681 -39.17 -22.47 11.30
N ILE A 682 -38.29 -21.61 10.77
CA ILE A 682 -37.73 -21.76 9.44
C ILE A 682 -36.93 -23.06 9.28
N ILE A 683 -36.04 -23.35 10.24
CA ILE A 683 -35.21 -24.56 10.20
C ILE A 683 -36.10 -25.81 10.26
N ARG A 684 -37.10 -25.84 11.15
CA ARG A 684 -38.06 -26.94 11.29
C ARG A 684 -38.81 -27.17 9.99
N ASP A 685 -39.35 -26.13 9.38
CA ASP A 685 -40.14 -26.24 8.15
C ASP A 685 -39.30 -26.84 7.02
N ALA A 686 -38.03 -26.43 6.91
CA ALA A 686 -37.10 -27.03 5.96
C ALA A 686 -36.75 -28.49 6.29
N LEU A 687 -36.58 -28.85 7.57
CA LEU A 687 -36.28 -30.22 7.99
C LEU A 687 -37.47 -31.18 7.83
N THR A 688 -38.70 -30.67 7.86
CA THR A 688 -39.96 -31.45 7.78
C THR A 688 -40.60 -31.45 6.39
N SER A 689 -40.08 -30.65 5.45
CA SER A 689 -40.54 -30.55 4.08
C SER A 689 -40.54 -31.90 3.33
N THR A 690 -41.68 -32.31 2.79
CA THR A 690 -41.87 -33.59 2.07
C THR A 690 -41.74 -33.48 0.55
N THR A 691 -41.54 -32.26 0.02
CA THR A 691 -41.62 -31.94 -1.41
C THR A 691 -40.34 -32.16 -2.20
N SER A 692 -39.23 -32.56 -1.57
CA SER A 692 -37.98 -32.91 -2.26
C SER A 692 -37.76 -34.43 -2.29
N SER A 693 -37.52 -35.00 -3.47
CA SER A 693 -37.26 -36.44 -3.67
C SER A 693 -35.86 -36.89 -3.21
N GLN A 694 -35.03 -35.97 -2.71
CA GLN A 694 -33.68 -36.22 -2.19
C GLN A 694 -33.60 -35.78 -0.73
N THR A 695 -33.09 -36.64 0.16
CA THR A 695 -32.87 -36.29 1.57
C THR A 695 -31.75 -35.25 1.70
N GLN A 696 -32.12 -33.96 1.82
CA GLN A 696 -31.16 -32.85 1.88
C GLN A 696 -30.36 -32.79 3.19
N PHE A 697 -30.94 -33.31 4.26
CA PHE A 697 -30.32 -33.37 5.58
C PHE A 697 -30.15 -34.82 6.03
N THR A 698 -29.16 -35.05 6.88
CA THR A 698 -28.91 -36.37 7.48
C THR A 698 -28.68 -36.22 8.98
N ALA A 699 -29.25 -37.13 9.76
CA ALA A 699 -29.03 -37.20 11.20
C ALA A 699 -27.97 -38.27 11.53
N SER A 700 -27.08 -37.94 12.46
CA SER A 700 -26.07 -38.86 12.98
C SER A 700 -26.00 -38.77 14.50
N ARG A 701 -25.65 -39.86 15.17
CA ARG A 701 -25.45 -39.84 16.62
C ARG A 701 -24.02 -39.39 16.94
N SER A 702 -23.90 -38.43 17.85
CA SER A 702 -22.63 -37.86 18.28
C SER A 702 -21.95 -38.72 19.35
N ALA A 703 -20.69 -38.40 19.62
CA ALA A 703 -19.90 -39.04 20.66
C ALA A 703 -20.50 -38.88 22.06
N GLN A 704 -21.11 -37.72 22.32
CA GLN A 704 -21.75 -37.34 23.57
C GLN A 704 -23.20 -37.86 23.68
N GLY A 705 -23.65 -38.66 22.71
CA GLY A 705 -24.96 -39.32 22.74
C GLY A 705 -26.13 -38.52 22.20
N PHE A 706 -25.95 -37.25 21.82
CA PHE A 706 -26.98 -36.47 21.16
C PHE A 706 -27.07 -36.78 19.66
N LEU A 707 -28.22 -36.49 19.07
CA LEU A 707 -28.46 -36.57 17.63
C LEU A 707 -28.14 -35.23 16.99
N SER A 708 -27.38 -35.24 15.90
CA SER A 708 -26.87 -34.05 15.24
C SER A 708 -27.34 -33.99 13.79
N VAL A 709 -27.89 -32.84 13.38
CA VAL A 709 -28.24 -32.52 11.99
C VAL A 709 -27.41 -31.32 11.54
N PRO A 710 -26.48 -31.49 10.57
CA PRO A 710 -25.71 -30.36 10.02
C PRO A 710 -26.60 -29.38 9.25
N LEU A 711 -26.52 -28.09 9.58
CA LEU A 711 -27.32 -27.03 8.94
C LEU A 711 -26.47 -26.14 8.02
N CYS A 712 -25.20 -25.92 8.37
CA CYS A 712 -24.24 -25.16 7.57
C CYS A 712 -22.81 -25.59 7.90
N SER A 713 -21.91 -25.57 6.92
CA SER A 713 -20.48 -25.78 7.13
C SER A 713 -19.67 -25.01 6.10
N LEU A 714 -18.71 -24.22 6.56
CA LEU A 714 -17.72 -23.55 5.74
C LEU A 714 -16.40 -24.27 5.86
N VAL A 715 -15.75 -24.50 4.72
CA VAL A 715 -14.49 -25.24 4.62
C VAL A 715 -13.43 -24.32 4.05
N LYS A 716 -12.28 -24.25 4.72
CA LYS A 716 -11.09 -23.51 4.29
C LYS A 716 -9.93 -24.50 4.24
N ASP A 717 -9.23 -24.55 3.12
CA ASP A 717 -8.07 -25.43 2.90
C ASP A 717 -8.33 -26.91 3.24
N GLY A 718 -9.56 -27.39 3.01
CA GLY A 718 -9.97 -28.78 3.24
C GLY A 718 -10.36 -29.13 4.68
N SER A 719 -10.34 -28.16 5.61
CA SER A 719 -10.79 -28.31 7.01
C SER A 719 -12.01 -27.45 7.29
N ILE A 720 -12.86 -27.85 8.23
CA ILE A 720 -14.00 -27.01 8.64
C ILE A 720 -13.49 -25.74 9.33
N ASP A 721 -13.87 -24.59 8.78
CA ASP A 721 -13.61 -23.26 9.32
C ASP A 721 -14.74 -22.82 10.25
N GLU A 722 -16.00 -22.99 9.84
CA GLU A 722 -17.18 -22.71 10.66
C GLU A 722 -18.25 -23.78 10.44
N LEU A 723 -19.06 -24.07 11.46
CA LEU A 723 -20.19 -25.00 11.31
C LEU A 723 -21.37 -24.62 12.20
N ILE A 724 -22.57 -24.91 11.71
CA ILE A 724 -23.84 -24.78 12.46
C ILE A 724 -24.61 -26.09 12.39
N ARG A 725 -25.12 -26.57 13.53
CA ARG A 725 -25.86 -27.83 13.63
C ARG A 725 -27.05 -27.73 14.59
N LEU A 726 -28.06 -28.55 14.36
CA LEU A 726 -29.08 -28.86 15.36
C LEU A 726 -28.57 -30.04 16.22
N HIS A 727 -28.49 -29.88 17.53
CA HIS A 727 -28.20 -30.93 18.50
C HIS A 727 -29.46 -31.27 19.28
N VAL A 728 -29.79 -32.56 19.40
CA VAL A 728 -30.98 -33.05 20.11
C VAL A 728 -30.63 -34.23 21.00
N TRP A 729 -30.80 -34.06 22.31
CA TRP A 729 -30.79 -35.14 23.29
C TRP A 729 -32.20 -35.71 23.38
N MET A 730 -32.35 -36.99 23.03
CA MET A 730 -33.64 -37.69 23.10
C MET A 730 -33.80 -38.39 24.46
N PRO A 731 -35.04 -38.51 24.98
CA PRO A 731 -35.34 -39.30 26.17
C PRO A 731 -35.41 -40.81 25.84
N ASP A 732 -34.45 -41.31 25.07
CA ASP A 732 -34.42 -42.69 24.56
C ASP A 732 -33.52 -43.62 25.39
N GLY A 733 -32.86 -43.07 26.42
CA GLY A 733 -31.89 -43.78 27.25
C GLY A 733 -30.61 -44.19 26.51
N LYS A 734 -30.45 -43.83 25.24
CA LYS A 734 -29.30 -44.20 24.38
C LYS A 734 -28.26 -43.09 24.34
N ARG A 735 -27.82 -42.65 25.52
CA ARG A 735 -26.69 -41.72 25.64
C ARG A 735 -25.37 -42.47 25.37
N GLY A 736 -24.43 -41.81 24.71
CA GLY A 736 -23.16 -42.40 24.31
C GLY A 736 -22.37 -42.84 25.54
N ASN A 737 -21.91 -44.09 25.55
CA ASN A 737 -21.03 -44.67 26.56
C ASN A 737 -19.77 -45.17 25.81
N PRO A 738 -18.51 -45.02 26.33
CA PRO A 738 -18.17 -44.60 27.68
C PRO A 738 -17.33 -43.31 27.82
N ASP A 739 -17.71 -42.55 28.84
CA ASP A 739 -16.92 -41.67 29.72
C ASP A 739 -15.91 -40.65 29.19
N PHE A 740 -15.89 -40.35 27.90
CA PHE A 740 -15.15 -39.20 27.37
C PHE A 740 -15.90 -37.89 27.64
N HIS A 741 -15.99 -37.50 28.91
CA HIS A 741 -16.91 -36.43 29.34
C HIS A 741 -16.36 -35.02 29.15
N LEU A 742 -15.04 -34.84 29.22
CA LEU A 742 -14.45 -33.50 29.19
C LEU A 742 -13.77 -33.23 27.86
N HIS A 743 -14.18 -32.15 27.21
CA HIS A 743 -13.69 -31.76 25.90
C HIS A 743 -13.14 -30.33 25.95
N SER A 744 -11.91 -30.11 25.48
CA SER A 744 -11.35 -28.76 25.27
C SER A 744 -11.07 -28.44 23.81
N HIS A 745 -11.58 -29.27 22.90
CA HIS A 745 -11.22 -29.20 21.48
C HIS A 745 -11.99 -28.16 20.67
N GLN A 746 -12.65 -27.18 21.31
CA GLN A 746 -13.49 -26.24 20.60
C GLN A 746 -12.80 -24.86 20.54
N PRO A 747 -12.49 -24.34 19.33
CA PRO A 747 -12.56 -22.90 19.13
C PRO A 747 -13.95 -22.40 19.48
N PHE A 748 -14.06 -21.10 19.78
CA PHE A 748 -15.28 -20.42 20.23
C PHE A 748 -16.58 -21.10 19.75
N ALA A 749 -17.37 -21.57 20.71
CA ALA A 749 -18.65 -22.22 20.44
C ALA A 749 -19.79 -21.47 21.14
N GLN A 750 -20.93 -21.40 20.46
CA GLN A 750 -22.13 -20.75 20.97
C GLN A 750 -23.37 -21.60 20.66
N SER A 751 -24.21 -21.78 21.65
CA SER A 751 -25.42 -22.61 21.56
C SER A 751 -26.66 -21.81 21.94
N TRP A 752 -27.71 -21.92 21.13
CA TRP A 752 -29.03 -21.35 21.40
C TRP A 752 -30.01 -22.46 21.77
N ILE A 753 -30.62 -22.38 22.96
CA ILE A 753 -31.49 -23.43 23.47
C ILE A 753 -32.88 -23.35 22.83
N LEU A 754 -33.25 -24.40 22.10
CA LEU A 754 -34.55 -24.53 21.43
C LEU A 754 -35.62 -25.13 22.33
N ALA A 755 -35.28 -26.14 23.14
CA ALA A 755 -36.21 -26.86 24.01
C ALA A 755 -35.48 -27.52 25.18
N GLY A 756 -36.20 -27.74 26.28
CA GLY A 756 -35.70 -28.43 27.46
C GLY A 756 -34.76 -27.61 28.33
N GLN A 757 -34.16 -28.29 29.31
CA GLN A 757 -33.18 -27.73 30.24
C GLN A 757 -31.90 -28.58 30.23
N GLY A 758 -30.77 -27.91 30.32
CA GLY A 758 -29.44 -28.52 30.42
C GLY A 758 -28.56 -27.73 31.39
N VAL A 759 -27.46 -28.33 31.80
CA VAL A 759 -26.48 -27.70 32.69
C VAL A 759 -25.11 -27.86 32.06
N ASP A 760 -24.42 -26.77 31.79
CA ASP A 760 -23.04 -26.80 31.32
C ASP A 760 -22.08 -26.65 32.51
N HIS A 761 -21.02 -27.44 32.50
CA HIS A 761 -19.99 -27.44 33.53
C HIS A 761 -18.63 -27.16 32.90
N SER A 762 -17.92 -26.13 33.37
CA SER A 762 -16.53 -25.85 32.99
C SER A 762 -15.55 -26.37 34.04
N TYR A 763 -14.38 -26.79 33.59
CA TYR A 763 -13.35 -27.43 34.39
C TYR A 763 -12.00 -26.78 34.17
N GLU A 764 -11.27 -26.59 35.28
CA GLU A 764 -9.83 -26.36 35.27
C GLU A 764 -9.13 -27.71 35.21
N VAL A 765 -8.16 -27.85 34.32
CA VAL A 765 -7.51 -29.13 34.04
C VAL A 765 -6.00 -28.97 34.09
N ASP A 766 -5.38 -29.71 35.02
CA ASP A 766 -3.94 -29.76 35.20
C ASP A 766 -3.38 -31.16 34.87
N PRO A 767 -2.24 -31.27 34.18
CA PRO A 767 -1.53 -32.55 34.06
C PRO A 767 -0.96 -32.98 35.42
N VAL A 768 -1.02 -34.27 35.74
CA VAL A 768 -0.46 -34.83 36.99
C VAL A 768 0.39 -36.06 36.71
N GLU A 769 1.45 -36.25 37.49
CA GLU A 769 2.34 -37.41 37.38
C GLU A 769 1.96 -38.54 38.34
N ASP A 770 1.38 -38.22 39.51
CA ASP A 770 0.91 -39.22 40.48
C ASP A 770 -0.46 -39.77 40.08
N PRO A 771 -0.59 -41.09 39.79
CA PRO A 771 -1.88 -41.70 39.51
C PRO A 771 -2.90 -41.54 40.64
N ALA A 772 -2.46 -41.38 41.90
CA ALA A 772 -3.37 -41.17 43.02
C ALA A 772 -4.07 -39.80 42.99
N GLU A 773 -3.47 -38.80 42.35
CA GLU A 773 -4.02 -37.44 42.22
C GLU A 773 -4.82 -37.22 40.92
N ALA A 774 -4.70 -38.16 39.97
CA ALA A 774 -5.39 -38.11 38.69
C ALA A 774 -6.88 -38.42 38.81
N THR A 775 -7.72 -37.56 38.21
CA THR A 775 -9.16 -37.82 38.07
C THR A 775 -9.51 -38.35 36.67
N HIS A 776 -8.69 -38.06 35.65
CA HIS A 776 -8.93 -38.44 34.25
C HIS A 776 -7.62 -38.81 33.53
N ALA A 777 -7.72 -39.46 32.38
CA ALA A 777 -6.63 -39.63 31.42
C ALA A 777 -6.90 -38.83 30.13
N GLY A 778 -5.84 -38.43 29.43
CA GLY A 778 -5.94 -37.72 28.15
C GLY A 778 -6.02 -38.69 26.98
N TYR A 779 -6.86 -38.34 26.00
CA TYR A 779 -7.08 -39.12 24.80
C TYR A 779 -6.93 -38.26 23.55
N ALA A 780 -6.33 -38.84 22.51
CA ALA A 780 -6.15 -38.24 21.19
C ALA A 780 -7.27 -38.69 20.22
N LEU A 781 -7.80 -37.75 19.44
CA LEU A 781 -8.88 -38.00 18.47
C LEU A 781 -8.34 -38.09 17.04
N ALA A 782 -8.75 -39.13 16.32
CA ALA A 782 -8.59 -39.24 14.86
C ALA A 782 -9.95 -39.48 14.20
N TRP A 783 -10.20 -38.81 13.07
CA TRP A 783 -11.48 -38.86 12.37
C TRP A 783 -11.39 -39.76 11.12
N ASN A 784 -12.47 -40.43 10.76
CA ASN A 784 -12.53 -41.28 9.56
C ASN A 784 -13.83 -41.01 8.80
N ASP A 785 -13.70 -40.63 7.53
CA ASP A 785 -14.81 -40.30 6.62
C ASP A 785 -15.33 -41.51 5.81
N GLY A 786 -14.87 -42.72 6.15
CA GLY A 786 -15.17 -43.95 5.42
C GLY A 786 -14.23 -44.23 4.24
N LYS A 787 -13.27 -43.34 3.94
CA LYS A 787 -12.23 -43.55 2.90
C LYS A 787 -10.81 -43.74 3.47
N GLY A 788 -10.67 -43.78 4.80
CA GLY A 788 -9.41 -43.96 5.52
C GLY A 788 -9.29 -43.04 6.74
N ALA A 789 -8.29 -43.28 7.60
CA ALA A 789 -8.02 -42.39 8.72
C ALA A 789 -7.38 -41.09 8.23
N ASN A 790 -8.03 -39.94 8.49
CA ASN A 790 -7.50 -38.62 8.19
C ASN A 790 -7.56 -37.77 9.46
N THR A 791 -6.50 -37.02 9.77
CA THR A 791 -6.48 -36.16 10.96
C THR A 791 -7.35 -34.90 10.81
N ALA A 792 -7.82 -34.57 9.59
CA ALA A 792 -8.65 -33.39 9.34
C ALA A 792 -10.14 -33.62 9.70
N TYR A 793 -10.70 -32.72 10.52
CA TYR A 793 -12.12 -32.70 10.86
C TYR A 793 -12.96 -32.21 9.67
N LYS A 794 -13.77 -33.10 9.10
CA LYS A 794 -14.69 -32.84 7.96
C LYS A 794 -16.17 -32.94 8.33
N THR A 795 -17.04 -32.49 7.44
CA THR A 795 -18.50 -32.36 7.64
C THR A 795 -19.26 -33.68 7.80
N HIS A 796 -18.79 -34.76 7.17
CA HIS A 796 -19.39 -36.09 7.24
C HIS A 796 -18.35 -37.13 7.67
N GLN A 797 -18.42 -37.56 8.93
CA GLN A 797 -17.53 -38.58 9.51
C GLN A 797 -18.30 -39.87 9.76
N ALA A 798 -17.73 -41.00 9.38
CA ALA A 798 -18.29 -42.33 9.62
C ALA A 798 -17.93 -42.86 11.01
N SER A 799 -16.74 -42.53 11.52
CA SER A 799 -16.29 -42.92 12.86
C SER A 799 -15.21 -41.98 13.40
N SER A 800 -14.95 -42.08 14.70
CA SER A 800 -13.80 -41.44 15.37
C SER A 800 -13.08 -42.44 16.25
N THR A 801 -11.76 -42.47 16.16
CA THR A 801 -10.92 -43.27 17.04
C THR A 801 -10.34 -42.38 18.13
N VAL A 802 -10.55 -42.79 19.38
CA VAL A 802 -10.10 -42.12 20.60
C VAL A 802 -9.01 -42.98 21.21
N GLN A 803 -7.77 -42.51 21.21
CA GLN A 803 -6.61 -43.25 21.70
C GLN A 803 -6.16 -42.74 23.07
N ASN A 804 -6.10 -43.60 24.08
CA ASN A 804 -5.53 -43.23 25.38
C ASN A 804 -4.05 -42.88 25.20
N THR A 805 -3.69 -41.67 25.60
CA THR A 805 -2.31 -41.15 25.45
C THR A 805 -1.39 -41.58 26.60
N GLY A 806 -1.93 -42.20 27.65
CA GLY A 806 -1.24 -42.53 28.89
C GLY A 806 -0.95 -41.32 29.80
N LYS A 807 -1.31 -40.10 29.37
CA LYS A 807 -1.15 -38.89 30.18
C LYS A 807 -2.30 -38.77 31.18
N LEU A 808 -1.98 -38.44 32.42
CA LEU A 808 -2.95 -38.29 33.51
C LEU A 808 -3.22 -36.82 33.82
N PHE A 809 -4.46 -36.53 34.18
CA PHE A 809 -4.95 -35.18 34.43
C PHE A 809 -5.82 -35.14 35.68
N ARG A 810 -5.77 -34.01 36.38
CA ARG A 810 -6.71 -33.64 37.42
C ARG A 810 -7.61 -32.55 36.86
N ALA A 811 -8.89 -32.89 36.68
CA ALA A 811 -9.94 -31.95 36.34
C ALA A 811 -10.75 -31.56 37.57
N VAL A 812 -10.87 -30.24 37.84
CA VAL A 812 -11.66 -29.66 38.93
C VAL A 812 -12.76 -28.80 38.32
N LYS A 813 -14.00 -29.06 38.69
CA LYS A 813 -15.15 -28.25 38.24
C LYS A 813 -15.02 -26.83 38.81
N ILE A 814 -15.04 -25.82 37.96
CA ILE A 814 -14.88 -24.41 38.34
C ILE A 814 -16.13 -23.56 38.10
N HIS A 815 -16.95 -23.92 37.11
CA HIS A 815 -18.16 -23.19 36.76
C HIS A 815 -19.30 -24.13 36.44
N THR A 816 -20.53 -23.68 36.67
CA THR A 816 -21.76 -24.42 36.36
C THR A 816 -22.84 -23.42 36.02
N GLU A 817 -23.43 -23.59 34.85
CA GLU A 817 -24.49 -22.73 34.36
C GLU A 817 -25.67 -23.58 33.89
N ALA A 818 -26.88 -23.26 34.39
CA ALA A 818 -28.10 -23.92 33.95
C ALA A 818 -28.73 -23.11 32.83
N HIS A 819 -29.14 -23.79 31.76
CA HIS A 819 -29.71 -23.17 30.58
C HIS A 819 -31.07 -23.80 30.28
N ALA A 820 -31.99 -23.01 29.77
CA ALA A 820 -33.34 -23.41 29.43
C ALA A 820 -33.74 -22.81 28.09
N ARG A 821 -34.83 -23.29 27.51
CA ARG A 821 -35.38 -22.75 26.26
C ARG A 821 -35.35 -21.20 26.23
N GLY A 822 -34.84 -20.67 25.13
CA GLY A 822 -34.74 -19.22 24.89
C GLY A 822 -33.46 -18.57 25.43
N SER A 823 -32.62 -19.30 26.17
CA SER A 823 -31.30 -18.83 26.57
C SER A 823 -30.22 -19.17 25.54
N THR A 824 -29.08 -18.50 25.65
CA THR A 824 -27.85 -18.78 24.90
C THR A 824 -26.74 -19.09 25.88
N TYR A 825 -25.83 -19.99 25.54
CA TYR A 825 -24.58 -20.17 26.27
C TYR A 825 -23.39 -20.23 25.33
N THR A 826 -22.23 -19.85 25.86
CA THR A 826 -20.99 -19.71 25.09
C THR A 826 -19.89 -20.44 25.82
N VAL A 827 -19.14 -21.25 25.10
CA VAL A 827 -17.95 -21.93 25.61
C VAL A 827 -16.72 -21.19 25.07
N PRO A 828 -15.93 -20.51 25.94
CA PRO A 828 -14.69 -19.87 25.54
C PRO A 828 -13.68 -20.87 24.97
N ALA A 829 -12.81 -20.40 24.08
CA ALA A 829 -11.72 -21.24 23.57
C ALA A 829 -10.80 -21.67 24.73
N ALA A 830 -10.30 -22.91 24.66
CA ALA A 830 -9.37 -23.53 25.62
C ALA A 830 -9.95 -23.96 26.99
N GLU A 831 -11.24 -23.82 27.24
CA GLU A 831 -11.87 -24.36 28.46
C GLU A 831 -12.38 -25.80 28.25
N PHE A 832 -12.11 -26.69 29.21
CA PHE A 832 -12.72 -28.02 29.24
C PHE A 832 -14.16 -27.90 29.76
N HIS A 833 -15.12 -28.46 29.03
CA HIS A 833 -16.53 -28.42 29.42
C HIS A 833 -17.27 -29.73 29.16
N VAL A 834 -18.44 -29.87 29.79
CA VAL A 834 -19.45 -30.90 29.50
C VAL A 834 -20.85 -30.34 29.68
N SER A 835 -21.74 -30.64 28.73
CA SER A 835 -23.17 -30.32 28.83
C SER A 835 -23.96 -31.53 29.34
N GLU A 836 -24.51 -31.42 30.54
CA GLU A 836 -25.34 -32.42 31.19
C GLU A 836 -26.84 -32.17 30.93
N VAL A 837 -27.57 -33.23 30.61
CA VAL A 837 -29.04 -33.18 30.42
C VAL A 837 -29.61 -34.43 31.10
N ALA A 838 -30.76 -34.31 31.77
CA ALA A 838 -31.38 -35.45 32.45
C ALA A 838 -31.68 -36.61 31.46
N PRO A 839 -31.42 -37.89 31.81
CA PRO A 839 -31.54 -39.03 30.90
C PRO A 839 -32.92 -39.22 30.25
N ASP A 840 -33.97 -38.80 30.94
CA ASP A 840 -35.38 -38.86 30.54
C ASP A 840 -35.92 -37.55 29.97
N ALA A 841 -35.08 -36.52 29.83
CA ALA A 841 -35.46 -35.22 29.27
C ALA A 841 -35.05 -35.08 27.80
N LEU A 842 -35.90 -34.39 27.04
CA LEU A 842 -35.53 -33.85 25.72
C LEU A 842 -34.85 -32.50 25.90
N HIS A 843 -33.71 -32.30 25.24
CA HIS A 843 -33.03 -31.01 25.16
C HIS A 843 -32.56 -30.78 23.73
N ALA A 844 -32.68 -29.56 23.22
CA ALA A 844 -32.28 -29.25 21.86
C ALA A 844 -31.64 -27.88 21.74
N THR A 845 -30.59 -27.78 20.92
CA THR A 845 -29.85 -26.54 20.68
C THR A 845 -29.52 -26.36 19.21
N ILE A 846 -29.45 -25.10 18.76
CA ILE A 846 -28.67 -24.74 17.57
C ILE A 846 -27.25 -24.46 18.06
N PHE A 847 -26.28 -25.19 17.55
CA PHE A 847 -24.87 -25.10 17.91
C PHE A 847 -24.08 -24.43 16.79
N PHE A 848 -23.27 -23.43 17.12
CA PHE A 848 -22.33 -22.76 16.22
C PHE A 848 -20.89 -22.89 16.72
N PHE A 849 -19.97 -23.02 15.77
CA PHE A 849 -18.54 -23.13 15.97
C PHE A 849 -17.79 -22.27 14.95
N ASP A 850 -16.75 -21.55 15.40
CA ASP A 850 -15.90 -20.66 14.59
C ASP A 850 -14.40 -20.84 14.88
N SER A 851 -13.67 -21.42 13.92
CA SER A 851 -12.24 -21.72 14.03
C SER A 851 -11.34 -20.49 14.18
N ASN A 852 -11.74 -19.34 13.63
CA ASN A 852 -10.91 -18.13 13.58
C ASN A 852 -10.77 -17.47 14.95
N ARG A 853 -11.65 -17.80 15.88
CA ARG A 853 -11.69 -17.27 17.24
C ARG A 853 -10.95 -18.13 18.27
N GLY A 854 -10.17 -19.10 17.80
CA GLY A 854 -9.06 -19.68 18.55
C GLY A 854 -8.99 -21.20 18.48
N PHE A 855 -8.04 -21.75 17.73
CA PHE A 855 -7.67 -23.17 17.84
C PHE A 855 -6.48 -23.32 18.79
N VAL A 856 -6.57 -24.20 19.79
CA VAL A 856 -5.41 -24.62 20.58
C VAL A 856 -4.74 -25.80 19.88
N LYS A 857 -3.43 -25.67 19.63
CA LYS A 857 -2.59 -26.79 19.20
C LYS A 857 -2.57 -27.77 20.38
N ASP A 858 -3.08 -28.98 20.19
CA ASP A 858 -3.25 -30.05 21.21
C ASP A 858 -4.61 -30.10 21.94
N ALA A 859 -5.69 -29.67 21.28
CA ALA A 859 -7.08 -29.99 21.63
C ALA A 859 -7.29 -31.46 22.04
N GLY A 860 -7.62 -31.72 23.32
CA GLY A 860 -7.71 -33.05 23.91
C GLY A 860 -9.12 -33.43 24.37
N VAL A 861 -9.33 -34.74 24.56
CA VAL A 861 -10.50 -35.30 25.26
C VAL A 861 -9.99 -35.94 26.54
N LEU A 862 -10.62 -35.67 27.68
CA LEU A 862 -10.33 -36.43 28.90
C LEU A 862 -11.43 -37.46 29.13
N GLY A 863 -11.00 -38.66 29.47
CA GLY A 863 -11.87 -39.78 29.79
C GLY A 863 -11.43 -40.48 31.07
N PRO A 864 -11.91 -41.72 31.33
CA PRO A 864 -11.53 -42.47 32.52
C PRO A 864 -10.02 -42.59 32.63
N LYS A 865 -9.52 -42.39 33.85
CA LYS A 865 -8.11 -42.58 34.21
C LYS A 865 -7.55 -43.94 33.76
N ASP A 866 -8.34 -45.00 33.91
CA ASP A 866 -7.92 -46.39 33.64
C ASP A 866 -8.59 -46.97 32.37
N GLY A 867 -9.02 -46.12 31.42
CA GLY A 867 -9.78 -46.54 30.24
C GLY A 867 -8.91 -47.00 29.05
N ASP A 868 -9.42 -47.93 28.26
CA ASP A 868 -8.79 -48.38 27.01
C ASP A 868 -9.06 -47.43 25.83
N SER A 869 -8.24 -47.54 24.77
CA SER A 869 -8.50 -46.86 23.49
C SER A 869 -9.73 -47.45 22.80
N PHE A 870 -10.58 -46.61 22.19
CA PHE A 870 -11.85 -47.03 21.61
C PHE A 870 -12.12 -46.37 20.25
N THR A 871 -12.73 -47.10 19.32
CA THR A 871 -13.27 -46.53 18.07
C THR A 871 -14.78 -46.43 18.17
N GLN A 872 -15.29 -45.21 18.01
CA GLN A 872 -16.71 -44.92 18.03
C GLN A 872 -17.25 -44.78 16.61
N LEU A 873 -18.21 -45.63 16.26
CA LEU A 873 -18.97 -45.51 15.01
C LEU A 873 -20.03 -44.42 15.15
N ARG A 874 -20.13 -43.55 14.14
CA ARG A 874 -21.24 -42.60 14.00
C ARG A 874 -22.30 -43.25 13.13
N ASP A 875 -23.08 -44.14 13.73
CA ASP A 875 -24.17 -44.80 13.03
C ASP A 875 -25.25 -43.78 12.61
N PRO A 876 -25.96 -44.01 11.48
CA PRO A 876 -27.16 -43.26 11.17
C PRO A 876 -28.12 -43.37 12.36
N ALA A 877 -28.70 -42.25 12.78
CA ALA A 877 -29.43 -42.11 14.04
C ALA A 877 -30.61 -43.07 14.23
N GLY A 878 -31.03 -43.80 13.18
CA GLY A 878 -32.27 -44.57 13.11
C GLY A 878 -33.52 -43.68 13.12
N VAL A 879 -33.34 -42.35 13.09
CA VAL A 879 -34.35 -41.30 13.15
C VAL A 879 -34.02 -40.29 12.08
N THR A 880 -35.03 -39.81 11.37
CA THR A 880 -34.89 -38.82 10.30
C THR A 880 -34.75 -37.40 10.88
N PRO A 881 -34.12 -36.45 10.16
CA PRO A 881 -34.10 -35.04 10.57
C PRO A 881 -35.51 -34.46 10.81
N ALA A 882 -36.51 -34.90 10.03
CA ALA A 882 -37.91 -34.49 10.19
C ALA A 882 -38.49 -34.95 11.54
N GLU A 883 -38.29 -36.21 11.90
CA GLU A 883 -38.75 -36.76 13.19
C GLU A 883 -38.06 -36.08 14.38
N LEU A 884 -36.79 -35.68 14.24
CA LEU A 884 -36.10 -34.89 15.26
C LEU A 884 -36.66 -33.47 15.38
N ALA A 885 -36.89 -32.81 14.25
CA ALA A 885 -37.48 -31.48 14.25
C ALA A 885 -38.88 -31.49 14.90
N GLU A 886 -39.69 -32.51 14.62
CA GLU A 886 -41.01 -32.67 15.21
C GLU A 886 -40.94 -32.96 16.72
N ALA A 887 -39.99 -33.78 17.17
CA ALA A 887 -39.78 -34.04 18.59
C ALA A 887 -39.42 -32.75 19.37
N VAL A 888 -38.55 -31.91 18.79
CA VAL A 888 -38.20 -30.60 19.36
C VAL A 888 -39.40 -29.66 19.36
N TYR A 889 -40.17 -29.64 18.27
CA TYR A 889 -41.39 -28.85 18.18
C TYR A 889 -42.42 -29.23 19.25
N GLN A 890 -42.66 -30.53 19.42
CA GLN A 890 -43.60 -31.02 20.43
C GLN A 890 -43.14 -30.77 21.87
N ALA A 891 -41.82 -30.77 22.11
CA ALA A 891 -41.27 -30.33 23.39
C ALA A 891 -41.54 -28.84 23.63
N ARG A 892 -41.33 -27.98 22.62
CA ARG A 892 -41.64 -26.54 22.70
C ARG A 892 -43.12 -26.26 22.96
N LEU A 893 -44.04 -27.01 22.35
CA LEU A 893 -45.49 -26.87 22.62
C LEU A 893 -45.85 -27.18 24.08
N ARG A 894 -45.26 -28.24 24.66
CA ARG A 894 -45.49 -28.62 26.07
C ARG A 894 -44.94 -27.60 27.06
N GLU A 895 -43.92 -26.85 26.66
CA GLU A 895 -43.32 -25.77 27.44
C GLU A 895 -44.11 -24.44 27.37
N GLY A 896 -45.26 -24.41 26.67
CA GLY A 896 -46.27 -23.36 26.83
C GLY A 896 -46.13 -22.11 25.95
N LEU A 897 -45.40 -22.18 24.84
CA LEU A 897 -45.26 -21.08 23.88
C LEU A 897 -45.14 -21.63 22.46
N ASP A 898 -46.18 -21.44 21.65
CA ASP A 898 -46.09 -21.39 20.18
C ASP A 898 -47.20 -20.48 19.65
#